data_AF-A0A7G9FBX9-F1
#
_entry.id   AF-A0A7G9FBX9-F1
#
_cell.length_a   1.000
_cell.length_b   1.000
_cell.length_c   1.000
_cell.angle_alpha   90.00
_cell.angle_beta   90.00
_cell.angle_gamma   90.00
#
_symmetry.space_group_name_H-M   'P 1'
#
loop_
_entity.id
_entity.type
_entity.pdbx_description
1 polymer ?
#
loop_
_entity_poly.entity_id
_entity_poly.type
_entity_poly.pdbx_seq_one_letter_code
_entity_poly.pdbx_strand_id
1 'polypeptide(L)'
;MNNKNQKYRLGLDLGTNSIGWCIYSLDGNNKPESLIDMGVRIFSDGRNPKTKEPLAVERRTARGLRRILYRRKLRRKQMFRLLREQGLMPNDPSEATALKSLNPYELRVQALDAKLEAYELGRALFNLSVRRGFKSNRKEAVQEKEKDSQNDVKSQNEKCEHLAKAIKDSGCRTLGEFLWKHKNTETEQTENDTGDIGMRFAPGRSNYYPTRRMYVEEFDAIRKVQEPYYRGVSWDALYEKLFYQRPLRAQERGNCRYMPDKERTFKAMPCSQKIRILQEVYNMDYIDALGKAFPIGNAQTDMLIALLDKKEKLTFKAMKKELGIDESCTFNLERGGREYLQGNTTAVKLRNKNKFGDLWDSLSPTEQDAIVEKLITADEDAEIISMLAQYNLTDEQKKNIAATVLPSGTSMLCKEVTEMLVQKMEQNKIPLTVAVQMLGYTYADQSVHEEGELPYYGAVLTGSTMGAHPEADESKPELKYGKISNPTVHVALNQTRTVVNTLIKAYGKPQQIVVELSRDLKASREAKARIQQTITANQKRNERDNKNIAEITKIPYPNREDRLKYRLWEELGSDSFSRKCLYCGKPISGSEIFTKNIEIEHILPFGRTLFDGETNKTIAHTSCNAFKKDCSPFEAFGSSPNGYNWHEICARANSLKNPAKRALFAENAMEKFEKDNSFIQRQLTDNAYLSRSALRYLRCICKDVWSVNGGMTKLLRDKWNIDSILKRKIDDPEIAHFELKNEQIGQYKKNRYDHRHHALDASVIALIDRAMVQEISRLNQIRQKNRIEVPQMPVRRSELIEKVKYIAVSFKPDHGWQGKLSKETLLGKIKKIEKVDIDSIKTDDDIASIKDDAIRTRFETKRRELGNMAKVRAVLKTEFPKLDVFKSYYVSRTPIVSLTEKNIDSIVDEKIKENLKTFIKEHTDLSFAEQLQKFSETDWIGKPSADGKPGKKYRIEKVRCINRVQTPIPITSSAVPRYLCPEDYLAAVVWQIPPKKKNMEPEYKATYLRRDEFDNENKPKKLEKPHDAAKYICMLYKDDYLEFTESGATHLCRIAGFAATQNKIDVRPVYAVSDCKDWIIATNDSMLESCWKEIKGQNHVSVNVLFGKRNARSVTVNPIGRVFRK
;
A
#
# COMPACT_ATOMS: atom_id res chain seq x y z
N MET A 1 0.43 -38.06 -26.78
CA MET A 1 1.59 -37.96 -25.86
C MET A 1 2.72 -37.32 -26.65
N ASN A 2 3.22 -36.16 -26.24
CA ASN A 2 4.27 -35.46 -26.99
C ASN A 2 5.64 -36.08 -26.72
N ASN A 3 6.49 -36.12 -27.75
CA ASN A 3 7.83 -36.66 -27.65
C ASN A 3 8.67 -35.77 -26.71
N LYS A 4 8.96 -36.25 -25.49
CA LYS A 4 9.72 -35.51 -24.47
C LYS A 4 11.14 -35.11 -24.91
N ASN A 5 11.61 -35.63 -26.05
CA ASN A 5 12.92 -35.33 -26.64
C ASN A 5 12.87 -34.25 -27.74
N GLN A 6 11.71 -33.66 -28.05
CA GLN A 6 11.62 -32.62 -29.08
C GLN A 6 12.24 -31.30 -28.57
N LYS A 7 13.25 -30.79 -29.29
CA LYS A 7 13.85 -29.48 -29.00
C LYS A 7 12.81 -28.38 -29.21
N TYR A 8 12.72 -27.45 -28.26
CA TYR A 8 11.77 -26.36 -28.34
C TYR A 8 12.29 -25.07 -27.71
N ARG A 9 11.71 -23.96 -28.16
CA ARG A 9 11.90 -22.61 -27.60
C ARG A 9 10.64 -22.14 -26.89
N LEU A 10 10.82 -21.61 -25.69
CA LEU A 10 9.76 -21.03 -24.87
C LEU A 10 9.80 -19.50 -24.93
N GLY A 11 8.75 -18.86 -25.44
CA GLY A 11 8.52 -17.43 -25.30
C GLY A 11 7.67 -17.11 -24.08
N LEU A 12 8.04 -16.06 -23.33
CA LEU A 12 7.33 -15.59 -22.14
C LEU A 12 7.06 -14.08 -22.21
N ASP A 13 5.78 -13.71 -22.24
CA ASP A 13 5.30 -12.35 -21.95
C ASP A 13 5.01 -12.25 -20.44
N LEU A 14 5.92 -11.63 -19.68
CA LEU A 14 5.81 -11.51 -18.22
C LEU A 14 5.24 -10.14 -17.82
N GLY A 15 4.00 -10.14 -17.34
CA GLY A 15 3.34 -8.98 -16.75
C GLY A 15 3.22 -9.05 -15.22
N THR A 16 2.77 -7.96 -14.61
CA THR A 16 2.49 -7.85 -13.17
C THR A 16 1.32 -8.71 -12.70
N ASN A 17 0.40 -9.05 -13.59
CA ASN A 17 -0.84 -9.78 -13.34
C ASN A 17 -1.15 -10.87 -14.38
N SER A 18 -0.23 -11.10 -15.32
CA SER A 18 -0.39 -12.09 -16.38
C SER A 18 0.96 -12.69 -16.83
N ILE A 19 0.91 -13.92 -17.32
CA ILE A 19 2.01 -14.60 -18.01
C ILE A 19 1.43 -15.17 -19.30
N GLY A 20 1.80 -14.61 -20.44
CA GLY A 20 1.64 -15.26 -21.74
C GLY A 20 2.81 -16.21 -21.98
N TRP A 21 2.52 -17.39 -22.52
CA TRP A 21 3.57 -18.35 -22.89
C TRP A 21 3.28 -19.00 -24.25
N CYS A 22 4.34 -19.33 -24.98
CA CYS A 22 4.26 -19.98 -26.29
C CYS A 22 5.46 -20.91 -26.50
N ILE A 23 5.23 -22.06 -27.13
CA ILE A 23 6.22 -23.09 -27.43
C ILE A 23 6.29 -23.31 -28.93
N TYR A 24 7.46 -23.08 -29.52
CA TYR A 24 7.79 -23.50 -30.89
C TYR A 24 8.78 -24.67 -30.87
N SER A 25 8.55 -25.65 -31.74
CA SER A 25 9.57 -26.66 -32.06
C SER A 25 10.78 -25.99 -32.71
N LEU A 26 11.95 -26.60 -32.55
CA LEU A 26 13.20 -26.13 -33.15
C LEU A 26 13.76 -27.14 -34.14
N ASP A 27 14.21 -26.65 -35.29
CA ASP A 27 14.95 -27.42 -36.28
C ASP A 27 16.40 -27.74 -35.83
N GLY A 28 17.18 -28.38 -36.71
CA GLY A 28 18.59 -28.69 -36.47
C GLY A 28 19.48 -27.46 -36.20
N ASN A 29 19.06 -26.28 -36.66
CA ASN A 29 19.77 -25.00 -36.54
C ASN A 29 19.22 -24.11 -35.41
N ASN A 30 18.37 -24.66 -34.53
CA ASN A 30 17.68 -23.94 -33.46
C ASN A 30 16.79 -22.77 -33.97
N LYS A 31 16.18 -22.92 -35.16
CA LYS A 31 15.18 -22.00 -35.71
C LYS A 31 13.76 -22.52 -35.43
N PRO A 32 12.79 -21.65 -35.14
CA PRO A 32 11.39 -22.05 -34.98
C PRO A 32 10.83 -22.73 -36.23
N GLU A 33 10.22 -23.91 -36.08
CA GLU A 33 9.67 -24.69 -37.19
C GLU A 33 8.13 -24.75 -37.16
N SER A 34 7.52 -25.12 -36.02
CA SER A 34 6.06 -25.26 -35.89
C SER A 34 5.55 -24.91 -34.50
N LEU A 35 4.31 -24.40 -34.41
CA LEU A 35 3.68 -24.03 -33.14
C LEU A 35 3.21 -25.27 -32.38
N ILE A 36 3.82 -25.56 -31.23
CA ILE A 36 3.43 -26.71 -30.39
C ILE A 36 2.22 -26.34 -29.53
N ASP A 37 2.34 -25.30 -28.71
CA ASP A 37 1.32 -24.92 -27.74
C ASP A 37 1.49 -23.47 -27.25
N MET A 38 0.42 -22.88 -26.72
CA MET A 38 0.43 -21.53 -26.15
C MET A 38 -0.69 -21.33 -25.13
N GLY A 39 -0.54 -20.36 -24.24
CA GLY A 39 -1.57 -20.07 -23.25
C GLY A 39 -1.31 -18.83 -22.42
N VAL A 40 -2.23 -18.60 -21.48
CA VAL A 40 -2.23 -17.42 -20.62
C VAL A 40 -2.54 -17.83 -19.19
N ARG A 41 -1.77 -17.28 -18.25
CA ARG A 41 -1.99 -17.38 -16.81
C ARG A 41 -2.23 -16.00 -16.21
N ILE A 42 -3.38 -15.78 -15.58
CA ILE A 42 -3.81 -14.55 -14.92
C ILE A 42 -3.78 -14.74 -13.40
N PHE A 43 -3.34 -13.71 -12.68
CA PHE A 43 -3.23 -13.72 -11.21
C PHE A 43 -3.32 -12.29 -10.65
N SER A 44 -3.57 -12.17 -9.35
CA SER A 44 -3.56 -10.86 -8.67
C SER A 44 -2.13 -10.37 -8.40
N ASP A 45 -1.92 -9.06 -8.47
CA ASP A 45 -0.61 -8.40 -8.30
C ASP A 45 -0.16 -8.27 -6.82
N GLY A 46 -0.90 -8.89 -5.89
CA GLY A 46 -0.64 -8.85 -4.44
C GLY A 46 -0.98 -7.51 -3.77
N ARG A 47 -1.79 -6.65 -4.42
CA ARG A 47 -2.16 -5.32 -3.94
C ARG A 47 -3.67 -5.17 -3.78
N ASN A 48 -4.08 -4.19 -2.99
CA ASN A 48 -5.49 -3.82 -2.88
C ASN A 48 -5.95 -3.22 -4.24
N PRO A 49 -7.04 -3.70 -4.86
CA PRO A 49 -7.49 -3.21 -6.16
C PRO A 49 -7.82 -1.71 -6.20
N LYS A 50 -8.24 -1.12 -5.07
CA LYS A 50 -8.61 0.30 -4.94
C LYS A 50 -7.40 1.17 -4.63
N THR A 51 -6.71 0.88 -3.52
CA THR A 51 -5.60 1.74 -3.06
C THR A 51 -4.27 1.44 -3.76
N LYS A 52 -4.16 0.28 -4.44
CA LYS A 52 -2.92 -0.27 -5.04
C LYS A 52 -1.75 -0.42 -4.05
N GLU A 53 -2.01 -0.26 -2.76
CA GLU A 53 -1.04 -0.54 -1.72
C GLU A 53 -0.81 -2.05 -1.59
N PRO A 54 0.39 -2.49 -1.21
CA PRO A 54 0.63 -3.89 -0.87
C PRO A 54 -0.36 -4.36 0.22
N LEU A 55 -1.00 -5.52 0.02
CA LEU A 55 -1.90 -6.12 1.02
C LEU A 55 -1.21 -6.32 2.40
N ALA A 56 0.12 -6.45 2.39
CA ALA A 56 0.93 -6.56 3.59
C ALA A 56 0.97 -5.28 4.46
N VAL A 57 0.71 -4.10 3.88
CA VAL A 57 0.69 -2.81 4.61
C VAL A 57 -0.53 -2.76 5.53
N GLU A 58 -1.74 -2.93 4.99
CA GLU A 58 -2.98 -3.00 5.77
C GLU A 58 -2.89 -4.07 6.88
N ARG A 59 -2.37 -5.26 6.54
CA ARG A 59 -2.12 -6.34 7.51
C ARG A 59 -1.16 -5.91 8.62
N ARG A 60 -0.09 -5.19 8.29
CA ARG A 60 0.92 -4.68 9.24
C ARG A 60 0.29 -3.66 10.18
N THR A 61 -0.46 -2.70 9.65
CA THR A 61 -1.17 -1.67 10.42
C THR A 61 -2.16 -2.30 11.39
N ALA A 62 -3.03 -3.19 10.91
CA ALA A 62 -3.98 -3.90 11.75
C ALA A 62 -3.30 -4.75 12.84
N ARG A 63 -2.19 -5.44 12.50
CA ARG A 63 -1.37 -6.18 13.48
C ARG A 63 -0.74 -5.26 14.53
N GLY A 64 -0.27 -4.08 14.12
CA GLY A 64 0.26 -3.04 15.00
C GLY A 64 -0.80 -2.60 16.03
N LEU A 65 -1.98 -2.22 15.55
CA LEU A 65 -3.11 -1.83 16.40
C LEU A 65 -3.53 -2.94 17.37
N ARG A 66 -3.65 -4.19 16.89
CA ARG A 66 -3.95 -5.34 17.76
C ARG A 66 -2.92 -5.51 18.87
N ARG A 67 -1.62 -5.42 18.55
CA ARG A 67 -0.53 -5.50 19.54
C ARG A 67 -0.58 -4.35 20.55
N ILE A 68 -0.85 -3.12 20.09
CA ILE A 68 -0.99 -1.94 20.96
C ILE A 68 -2.15 -2.14 21.94
N LEU A 69 -3.32 -2.54 21.45
CA LEU A 69 -4.50 -2.78 22.27
C LEU A 69 -4.30 -3.93 23.25
N TYR A 70 -3.74 -5.06 22.79
CA TYR A 70 -3.42 -6.21 23.64
C TYR A 70 -2.45 -5.83 24.75
N ARG A 71 -1.32 -5.19 24.43
CA ARG A 71 -0.32 -4.77 25.42
C ARG A 71 -0.86 -3.74 26.40
N ARG A 72 -1.73 -2.83 25.94
CA ARG A 72 -2.43 -1.87 26.79
C ARG A 72 -3.35 -2.57 27.79
N LYS A 73 -4.13 -3.57 27.35
CA LYS A 73 -4.99 -4.38 28.23
C LYS A 73 -4.16 -5.21 29.21
N LEU A 74 -3.11 -5.88 28.72
CA LEU A 74 -2.22 -6.70 29.55
C LEU A 74 -1.55 -5.88 30.64
N ARG A 75 -1.00 -4.71 30.31
CA ARG A 75 -0.40 -3.80 31.30
C ARG A 75 -1.40 -3.41 32.38
N ARG A 76 -2.62 -3.00 32.00
CA ARG A 76 -3.66 -2.63 32.97
C ARG A 76 -4.04 -3.81 33.86
N LYS A 77 -4.19 -5.01 33.29
CA LYS A 77 -4.46 -6.23 34.08
C LYS A 77 -3.34 -6.54 35.06
N GLN A 78 -2.08 -6.46 34.61
CA GLN A 78 -0.91 -6.70 35.46
C GLN A 78 -0.76 -5.64 36.55
N MET A 79 -0.98 -4.37 36.22
CA MET A 79 -0.95 -3.28 37.20
C MET A 79 -2.04 -3.45 38.25
N PHE A 80 -3.27 -3.75 37.84
CA PHE A 80 -4.38 -3.99 38.76
C PHE A 80 -4.11 -5.17 39.69
N ARG A 81 -3.55 -6.26 39.16
CA ARG A 81 -3.14 -7.43 39.95
C ARG A 81 -2.04 -7.08 40.96
N LEU A 82 -1.00 -6.35 40.52
CA LEU A 82 0.10 -5.94 41.39
C LEU A 82 -0.38 -5.01 42.52
N LEU A 83 -1.27 -4.07 42.22
CA LEU A 83 -1.89 -3.21 43.24
C LEU A 83 -2.69 -4.03 44.25
N ARG A 84 -3.42 -5.06 43.84
CA ARG A 84 -4.13 -5.97 44.76
C ARG A 84 -3.17 -6.77 45.64
N GLU A 85 -2.13 -7.35 45.04
CA GLU A 85 -1.10 -8.12 45.75
C GLU A 85 -0.39 -7.27 46.81
N GLN A 86 -0.24 -5.97 46.56
CA GLN A 86 0.37 -5.01 47.50
C GLN A 86 -0.64 -4.28 48.40
N GLY A 87 -1.91 -4.70 48.44
CA GLY A 87 -2.93 -4.11 49.33
C GLY A 87 -3.45 -2.73 48.94
N LEU A 88 -3.11 -2.23 47.74
CA LEU A 88 -3.53 -0.93 47.22
C LEU A 88 -4.80 -0.99 46.37
N MET A 89 -5.40 -2.16 46.20
CA MET A 89 -6.69 -2.34 45.51
C MET A 89 -7.49 -3.43 46.23
N PRO A 90 -8.83 -3.30 46.31
CA PRO A 90 -9.66 -4.28 46.97
C PRO A 90 -9.69 -5.61 46.21
N ASN A 91 -9.85 -6.69 46.96
CA ASN A 91 -10.03 -8.02 46.39
C ASN A 91 -11.45 -8.25 45.86
N ASP A 92 -12.43 -7.56 46.45
CA ASP A 92 -13.82 -7.59 46.07
C ASP A 92 -14.10 -6.78 44.77
N PRO A 93 -14.74 -7.37 43.74
CA PRO A 93 -15.06 -6.68 42.50
C PRO A 93 -16.05 -5.51 42.62
N SER A 94 -16.94 -5.52 43.61
CA SER A 94 -17.92 -4.45 43.84
C SER A 94 -17.21 -3.22 44.40
N GLU A 95 -16.38 -3.40 45.42
CA GLU A 95 -15.52 -2.34 45.97
C GLU A 95 -14.58 -1.75 44.92
N ALA A 96 -13.94 -2.61 44.11
CA ALA A 96 -13.09 -2.17 43.00
C ALA A 96 -13.88 -1.35 41.95
N THR A 97 -15.16 -1.64 41.78
CA THR A 97 -16.05 -0.90 40.88
C THR A 97 -16.48 0.42 41.49
N ALA A 98 -16.72 0.48 42.80
CA ALA A 98 -17.02 1.72 43.52
C ALA A 98 -15.91 2.75 43.35
N LEU A 99 -14.63 2.35 43.34
CA LEU A 99 -13.48 3.26 43.10
C LEU A 99 -13.52 3.99 41.75
N LYS A 100 -14.38 3.60 40.80
CA LYS A 100 -14.56 4.33 39.53
C LYS A 100 -15.26 5.67 39.72
N SER A 101 -16.04 5.86 40.78
CA SER A 101 -16.67 7.14 41.11
C SER A 101 -15.63 8.19 41.53
N LEU A 102 -14.53 7.76 42.16
CA LEU A 102 -13.44 8.64 42.57
C LEU A 102 -12.69 9.17 41.35
N ASN A 103 -12.47 10.50 41.34
CA ASN A 103 -11.72 11.15 40.28
C ASN A 103 -10.22 10.88 40.46
N PRO A 104 -9.57 10.18 39.51
CA PRO A 104 -8.17 9.82 39.66
C PRO A 104 -7.21 11.01 39.51
N TYR A 105 -7.61 12.12 38.88
CA TYR A 105 -6.76 13.30 38.76
C TYR A 105 -6.72 14.09 40.07
N GLU A 106 -7.85 14.23 40.74
CA GLU A 106 -7.93 14.82 42.07
C GLU A 106 -7.06 14.05 43.08
N LEU A 107 -7.23 12.71 43.13
CA LEU A 107 -6.41 11.85 43.97
C LEU A 107 -4.90 11.97 43.65
N ARG A 108 -4.53 12.10 42.37
CA ARG A 108 -3.12 12.33 41.98
C ARG A 108 -2.55 13.63 42.54
N VAL A 109 -3.37 14.67 42.72
CA VAL A 109 -2.95 15.94 43.35
C VAL A 109 -2.85 15.78 44.86
N GLN A 110 -3.88 15.23 45.50
CA GLN A 110 -3.89 15.00 46.95
C GLN A 110 -2.72 14.14 47.42
N ALA A 111 -2.31 13.16 46.62
CA ALA A 111 -1.15 12.31 46.88
C ALA A 111 0.19 13.06 46.98
N LEU A 112 0.26 14.32 46.52
CA LEU A 112 1.46 15.18 46.62
C LEU A 112 1.54 15.95 47.94
N ASP A 113 0.44 16.02 48.69
CA ASP A 113 0.31 16.90 49.86
C ASP A 113 0.05 16.12 51.16
N ALA A 114 -0.70 15.02 51.09
CA ALA A 114 -1.09 14.25 52.27
C ALA A 114 -1.15 12.75 51.99
N LYS A 115 -1.13 11.94 53.05
CA LYS A 115 -1.37 10.49 52.96
C LYS A 115 -2.75 10.24 52.35
N LEU A 116 -2.79 9.46 51.27
CA LEU A 116 -4.04 8.89 50.75
C LEU A 116 -4.35 7.56 51.41
N GLU A 117 -5.63 7.17 51.42
CA GLU A 117 -6.00 5.80 51.78
C GLU A 117 -5.55 4.81 50.71
N ALA A 118 -5.31 3.56 51.10
CA ALA A 118 -4.59 2.59 50.27
C ALA A 118 -5.23 2.40 48.88
N TYR A 119 -6.57 2.33 48.83
CA TYR A 119 -7.33 2.13 47.60
C TYR A 119 -7.43 3.39 46.74
N GLU A 120 -7.36 4.58 47.36
CA GLU A 120 -7.29 5.86 46.66
C GLU A 120 -5.92 6.04 46.00
N LEU A 121 -4.85 5.71 46.71
CA LEU A 121 -3.50 5.67 46.16
C LEU A 121 -3.42 4.69 44.99
N GLY A 122 -3.96 3.47 45.14
CA GLY A 122 -4.02 2.52 44.04
C GLY A 122 -4.85 3.02 42.86
N ARG A 123 -5.94 3.76 43.09
CA ARG A 123 -6.75 4.37 42.04
C ARG A 123 -5.96 5.43 41.25
N ALA A 124 -5.19 6.27 41.93
CA ALA A 124 -4.28 7.25 41.34
C ALA A 124 -3.18 6.56 40.50
N LEU A 125 -2.46 5.59 41.07
CA LEU A 125 -1.39 4.86 40.38
C LEU A 125 -1.91 4.04 39.18
N PHE A 126 -3.08 3.42 39.32
CA PHE A 126 -3.72 2.71 38.20
C PHE A 126 -4.02 3.66 37.03
N ASN A 127 -4.40 4.91 37.29
CA ASN A 127 -4.66 5.91 36.26
C ASN A 127 -3.42 6.23 35.41
N LEU A 128 -2.23 6.34 36.04
CA LEU A 128 -0.95 6.50 35.33
C LEU A 128 -0.68 5.32 34.37
N SER A 129 -1.19 4.11 34.68
CA SER A 129 -1.07 2.95 33.79
C SER A 129 -2.00 3.03 32.56
N VAL A 130 -3.10 3.78 32.65
CA VAL A 130 -4.11 3.92 31.59
C VAL A 130 -3.53 4.75 30.43
N ARG A 131 -2.79 5.81 30.76
CA ARG A 131 -2.09 6.74 29.85
C ARG A 131 -0.71 7.01 30.44
N ARG A 132 0.36 6.66 29.72
CA ARG A 132 1.74 6.77 30.23
C ARG A 132 2.65 7.68 29.38
N GLY A 133 2.08 8.52 28.54
CA GLY A 133 2.83 9.44 27.68
C GLY A 133 3.66 8.79 26.56
N PHE A 134 4.12 9.64 25.65
CA PHE A 134 5.00 9.29 24.52
C PHE A 134 6.46 9.20 24.98
N LYS A 135 7.15 8.10 24.67
CA LYS A 135 8.59 7.94 24.91
C LYS A 135 9.30 8.23 23.59
N SER A 136 9.96 9.39 23.51
CA SER A 136 10.82 9.73 22.38
C SER A 136 12.00 8.74 22.29
N ASN A 137 12.45 8.45 21.07
CA ASN A 137 13.65 7.65 20.82
C ASN A 137 14.59 8.42 19.87
N ARG A 138 15.90 8.14 19.94
CA ARG A 138 16.93 8.85 19.17
C ARG A 138 16.64 8.85 17.68
N LYS A 139 16.22 7.71 17.12
CA LYS A 139 15.95 7.56 15.68
C LYS A 139 14.77 8.41 15.23
N GLU A 140 13.70 8.46 16.01
CA GLU A 140 12.56 9.35 15.78
C GLU A 140 12.97 10.81 15.96
N ALA A 141 13.75 11.16 16.99
CA ALA A 141 14.24 12.53 17.20
C ALA A 141 15.18 13.01 16.09
N VAL A 142 16.01 12.13 15.51
CA VAL A 142 16.86 12.44 14.36
C VAL A 142 16.03 12.61 13.08
N GLN A 143 15.06 11.71 12.84
CA GLN A 143 14.12 11.84 11.72
C GLN A 143 13.17 13.04 11.88
N GLU A 144 12.82 13.41 13.11
CA GLU A 144 12.01 14.58 13.43
C GLU A 144 12.85 15.85 13.33
N LYS A 145 14.13 15.86 13.69
CA LYS A 145 15.05 16.99 13.43
C LYS A 145 15.30 17.19 11.93
N GLU A 146 15.41 16.10 11.16
CA GLU A 146 15.36 16.11 9.69
C GLU A 146 14.00 16.55 9.14
N LYS A 147 12.96 16.66 9.99
CA LYS A 147 11.63 17.17 9.67
C LYS A 147 11.25 18.37 10.54
N ASP A 148 12.13 19.02 11.30
CA ASP A 148 11.72 20.01 12.32
C ASP A 148 11.55 21.42 11.74
N SER A 149 11.58 21.55 10.42
CA SER A 149 10.94 22.68 9.74
C SER A 149 9.50 22.38 9.35
N GLN A 150 9.00 21.22 9.80
CA GLN A 150 7.76 20.64 9.33
C GLN A 150 6.53 20.85 10.22
N ASN A 151 6.32 21.99 10.93
CA ASN A 151 5.00 22.28 11.52
C ASN A 151 4.58 23.74 11.83
N ASP A 152 3.34 24.13 11.48
CA ASP A 152 2.56 25.22 12.13
C ASP A 152 1.53 24.63 13.13
N VAL A 153 1.30 23.31 13.05
CA VAL A 153 0.73 22.51 14.14
C VAL A 153 1.88 21.89 14.89
N LYS A 154 2.22 22.43 16.06
CA LYS A 154 3.36 21.99 16.89
C LYS A 154 3.74 20.52 16.66
N SER A 155 4.98 20.24 16.28
CA SER A 155 5.54 18.90 16.15
C SER A 155 5.26 18.08 17.40
N GLN A 156 5.35 16.75 17.32
CA GLN A 156 5.09 15.93 18.50
C GLN A 156 6.01 16.34 19.66
N ASN A 157 7.27 16.70 19.36
CA ASN A 157 8.21 17.27 20.31
C ASN A 157 7.83 18.70 20.74
N GLU A 158 7.45 19.58 19.82
CA GLU A 158 7.02 20.94 20.17
C GLU A 158 5.74 20.95 21.04
N LYS A 159 4.79 20.02 20.83
CA LYS A 159 3.61 19.84 21.70
C LYS A 159 4.02 19.34 23.09
N CYS A 160 5.05 18.52 23.15
CA CYS A 160 5.64 18.05 24.39
C CYS A 160 6.37 19.18 25.13
N GLU A 161 7.18 19.97 24.42
CA GLU A 161 7.90 21.13 24.96
C GLU A 161 6.94 22.23 25.39
N HIS A 162 5.90 22.51 24.59
CA HIS A 162 4.90 23.50 24.91
C HIS A 162 4.08 23.09 26.14
N LEU A 163 3.74 21.81 26.27
CA LEU A 163 3.12 21.30 27.49
C LEU A 163 4.07 21.41 28.69
N ALA A 164 5.35 21.08 28.52
CA ALA A 164 6.35 21.21 29.59
C ALA A 164 6.47 22.66 30.06
N LYS A 165 6.49 23.61 29.12
CA LYS A 165 6.48 25.04 29.40
C LYS A 165 5.18 25.46 30.09
N ALA A 166 4.03 25.07 29.58
CA ALA A 166 2.73 25.40 30.18
C ALA A 166 2.59 24.89 31.63
N ILE A 167 3.07 23.67 31.91
CA ILE A 167 3.10 23.13 33.28
C ILE A 167 3.96 24.02 34.17
N LYS A 168 5.18 24.36 33.72
CA LYS A 168 6.10 25.22 34.48
C LYS A 168 5.52 26.63 34.71
N ASP A 169 5.00 27.27 33.66
CA ASP A 169 4.49 28.64 33.69
C ASP A 169 3.22 28.75 34.57
N SER A 170 2.42 27.68 34.64
CA SER A 170 1.25 27.58 35.53
C SER A 170 1.59 27.36 37.01
N GLY A 171 2.87 27.16 37.36
CA GLY A 171 3.31 26.84 38.71
C GLY A 171 2.85 25.46 39.22
N CYS A 172 2.38 24.58 38.34
CA CYS A 172 1.98 23.22 38.71
C CYS A 172 3.21 22.32 38.93
N ARG A 173 3.19 21.49 39.97
CA ARG A 173 4.33 20.59 40.32
C ARG A 173 4.43 19.39 39.38
N THR A 174 3.28 18.89 38.92
CA THR A 174 3.20 17.67 38.11
C THR A 174 2.17 17.80 36.98
N LEU A 175 2.23 16.88 36.02
CA LEU A 175 1.24 16.79 34.94
C LEU A 175 -0.18 16.54 35.49
N GLY A 176 -0.35 15.67 36.48
CA GLY A 176 -1.65 15.40 37.11
C GLY A 176 -2.29 16.64 37.71
N GLU A 177 -1.48 17.46 38.39
CA GLU A 177 -1.92 18.74 38.94
C GLU A 177 -2.35 19.73 37.86
N PHE A 178 -1.57 19.85 36.79
CA PHE A 178 -1.95 20.67 35.65
C PHE A 178 -3.29 20.23 35.04
N LEU A 179 -3.47 18.92 34.81
CA LEU A 179 -4.70 18.35 34.23
C LEU A 179 -5.94 18.55 35.10
N TRP A 180 -5.76 18.54 36.44
CA TRP A 180 -6.84 18.78 37.38
C TRP A 180 -7.23 20.26 37.43
N LYS A 181 -6.25 21.15 37.60
CA LYS A 181 -6.48 22.61 37.71
C LYS A 181 -7.02 23.24 36.44
N HIS A 182 -6.67 22.70 35.26
CA HIS A 182 -7.10 23.23 33.96
C HIS A 182 -8.27 22.44 33.34
N LYS A 183 -9.10 21.79 34.16
CA LYS A 183 -10.35 21.17 33.69
C LYS A 183 -11.16 22.20 32.87
N ASN A 184 -11.62 21.81 31.68
CA ASN A 184 -12.50 22.58 30.77
C ASN A 184 -11.89 23.72 29.92
N THR A 185 -10.56 23.86 29.81
CA THR A 185 -9.95 25.05 29.15
C THR A 185 -9.56 24.91 27.65
N GLU A 186 -9.45 23.71 27.06
CA GLU A 186 -9.03 23.56 25.64
C GLU A 186 -10.04 22.88 24.69
N THR A 187 -11.11 22.30 25.22
CA THR A 187 -12.13 21.67 24.37
C THR A 187 -13.48 22.21 24.80
N GLU A 188 -14.15 22.93 23.91
CA GLU A 188 -15.62 23.00 23.91
C GLU A 188 -16.12 21.56 24.04
N GLN A 189 -16.48 21.18 25.26
CA GLN A 189 -16.96 19.84 25.54
C GLN A 189 -18.31 19.71 24.85
N THR A 190 -18.40 18.77 23.92
CA THR A 190 -19.69 18.31 23.41
C THR A 190 -20.57 17.92 24.59
N GLU A 191 -21.72 18.57 24.67
CA GLU A 191 -22.76 18.72 25.69
C GLU A 191 -23.25 17.49 26.51
N ASN A 192 -22.54 16.35 26.55
CA ASN A 192 -23.05 15.12 27.18
C ASN A 192 -22.21 14.54 28.34
N ASP A 193 -21.08 15.14 28.72
CA ASP A 193 -20.31 14.70 29.91
C ASP A 193 -20.25 15.86 30.93
N THR A 194 -21.30 16.01 31.74
CA THR A 194 -21.36 16.93 32.90
C THR A 194 -20.51 16.44 34.09
N GLY A 195 -19.50 15.61 33.84
CA GLY A 195 -18.65 15.03 34.87
C GLY A 195 -17.46 15.92 35.19
N ASP A 196 -17.13 16.05 36.48
CA ASP A 196 -15.89 16.64 36.94
C ASP A 196 -14.72 15.74 36.53
N ILE A 197 -14.23 15.88 35.30
CA ILE A 197 -13.18 15.05 34.69
C ILE A 197 -12.02 15.97 34.32
N GLY A 198 -10.80 15.65 34.78
CA GLY A 198 -9.59 16.41 34.42
C GLY A 198 -9.39 16.52 32.90
N MET A 199 -8.62 17.53 32.48
CA MET A 199 -8.36 17.89 31.08
C MET A 199 -7.97 16.67 30.23
N ARG A 200 -8.48 16.58 28.99
CA ARG A 200 -8.18 15.48 28.06
C ARG A 200 -7.66 16.02 26.73
N PHE A 201 -6.42 15.65 26.40
CA PHE A 201 -5.87 15.88 25.06
C PHE A 201 -6.55 14.93 24.05
N ALA A 202 -7.29 15.52 23.10
CA ALA A 202 -7.88 14.80 21.98
C ALA A 202 -6.94 14.87 20.75
N PRO A 203 -6.63 13.74 20.10
CA PRO A 203 -5.84 13.75 18.86
C PRO A 203 -6.44 14.68 17.81
N GLY A 204 -5.62 15.56 17.22
CA GLY A 204 -6.05 16.51 16.20
C GLY A 204 -6.78 17.76 16.72
N ARG A 205 -7.04 17.87 18.03
CA ARG A 205 -7.72 19.03 18.63
C ARG A 205 -6.90 19.76 19.70
N SER A 206 -5.89 19.11 20.31
CA SER A 206 -5.03 19.75 21.32
C SER A 206 -3.63 20.06 20.79
N ASN A 207 -3.10 21.19 21.29
CA ASN A 207 -1.73 21.66 21.08
C ASN A 207 -0.75 21.12 22.12
N TYR A 208 -1.20 20.22 23.00
CA TYR A 208 -0.39 19.58 24.02
C TYR A 208 -0.29 18.09 23.79
N TYR A 209 0.88 17.54 24.16
CA TYR A 209 1.07 16.10 24.21
C TYR A 209 1.99 15.70 25.37
N PRO A 210 1.55 14.83 26.29
CA PRO A 210 2.39 14.37 27.40
C PRO A 210 3.55 13.45 27.00
N THR A 211 4.75 13.75 27.50
CA THR A 211 5.90 12.85 27.42
C THR A 211 5.83 11.76 28.50
N ARG A 212 6.56 10.67 28.30
CA ARG A 212 6.79 9.64 29.31
C ARG A 212 7.46 10.23 30.56
N ARG A 213 8.39 11.17 30.36
CA ARG A 213 9.16 11.80 31.43
C ARG A 213 8.26 12.49 32.45
N MET A 214 7.26 13.25 31.98
CA MET A 214 6.28 13.91 32.86
C MET A 214 5.51 12.94 33.76
N TYR A 215 5.15 11.75 33.27
CA TYR A 215 4.50 10.73 34.10
C TYR A 215 5.45 10.07 35.09
N VAL A 216 6.74 9.95 34.73
CA VAL A 216 7.79 9.43 35.61
C VAL A 216 8.04 10.43 36.75
N GLU A 217 8.27 11.70 36.42
CA GLU A 217 8.45 12.80 37.38
C GLU A 217 7.26 12.88 38.36
N GLU A 218 6.03 12.74 37.87
CA GLU A 218 4.84 12.70 38.72
C GLU A 218 4.78 11.45 39.61
N PHE A 219 5.12 10.27 39.07
CA PHE A 219 5.18 9.05 39.88
C PHE A 219 6.21 9.17 41.00
N ASP A 220 7.39 9.72 40.71
CA ASP A 220 8.46 9.91 41.68
C ASP A 220 8.05 10.93 42.76
N ALA A 221 7.35 12.01 42.37
CA ALA A 221 6.80 12.98 43.32
C ALA A 221 5.75 12.36 44.26
N ILE A 222 4.84 11.53 43.72
CA ILE A 222 3.86 10.78 44.52
C ILE A 222 4.58 9.78 45.44
N ARG A 223 5.53 9.01 44.90
CA ARG A 223 6.33 8.04 45.66
C ARG A 223 7.01 8.72 46.85
N LYS A 224 7.67 9.86 46.63
CA LYS A 224 8.38 10.61 47.68
C LYS A 224 7.50 10.92 48.90
N VAL A 225 6.23 11.24 48.70
CA VAL A 225 5.28 11.59 49.78
C VAL A 225 4.62 10.35 50.37
N GLN A 226 4.27 9.37 49.54
CA GLN A 226 3.46 8.21 49.97
C GLN A 226 4.31 7.04 50.51
N GLU A 227 5.54 6.85 50.02
CA GLU A 227 6.43 5.74 50.41
C GLU A 227 6.68 5.64 51.92
N PRO A 228 6.84 6.74 52.70
CA PRO A 228 6.96 6.67 54.15
C PRO A 228 5.76 6.01 54.86
N TYR A 229 4.54 6.15 54.32
CA TYR A 229 3.31 5.58 54.85
C TYR A 229 3.06 4.14 54.38
N TYR A 230 3.70 3.73 53.29
CA TYR A 230 3.50 2.45 52.61
C TYR A 230 4.81 1.69 52.38
N ARG A 231 5.61 1.50 53.44
CA ARG A 231 6.95 0.88 53.36
C ARG A 231 6.97 -0.58 52.85
N GLY A 232 5.86 -1.30 52.97
CA GLY A 232 5.72 -2.68 52.48
C GLY A 232 5.39 -2.78 50.98
N VAL A 233 5.15 -1.65 50.30
CA VAL A 233 4.85 -1.59 48.87
C VAL A 233 6.15 -1.58 48.07
N SER A 234 6.28 -2.46 47.08
CA SER A 234 7.42 -2.42 46.15
C SER A 234 7.18 -1.39 45.04
N TRP A 235 7.65 -0.17 45.27
CA TRP A 235 7.53 0.95 44.33
C TRP A 235 8.27 0.72 43.02
N ASP A 236 9.43 0.06 43.04
CA ASP A 236 10.19 -0.26 41.82
C ASP A 236 9.43 -1.25 40.92
N ALA A 237 8.75 -2.23 41.51
CA ALA A 237 7.88 -3.13 40.76
C ALA A 237 6.70 -2.37 40.12
N LEU A 238 6.12 -1.39 40.80
CA LEU A 238 5.07 -0.52 40.25
C LEU A 238 5.61 0.32 39.08
N TYR A 239 6.79 0.93 39.24
CA TYR A 239 7.48 1.71 38.22
C TYR A 239 7.73 0.87 36.95
N GLU A 240 8.33 -0.31 37.13
CA GLU A 240 8.57 -1.28 36.06
C GLU A 240 7.29 -1.61 35.29
N LYS A 241 6.20 -1.99 35.98
CA LYS A 241 4.92 -2.32 35.32
C LYS A 241 4.31 -1.13 34.59
N LEU A 242 4.41 0.08 35.14
CA LEU A 242 3.87 1.29 34.53
C LEU A 242 4.61 1.63 33.23
N PHE A 243 5.94 1.68 33.28
CA PHE A 243 6.76 2.30 32.25
C PHE A 243 7.48 1.32 31.33
N TYR A 244 7.53 0.02 31.64
CA TYR A 244 8.14 -0.96 30.75
C TYR A 244 7.55 -0.92 29.33
N GLN A 245 8.44 -0.83 28.34
CA GLN A 245 8.11 -0.92 26.93
C GLN A 245 9.11 -1.87 26.28
N ARG A 246 8.62 -2.79 25.46
CA ARG A 246 9.49 -3.68 24.68
C ARG A 246 10.39 -2.82 23.79
N PRO A 247 11.68 -3.20 23.64
CA PRO A 247 12.60 -2.50 22.77
C PRO A 247 12.09 -2.51 21.33
N LEU A 248 12.54 -1.52 20.55
CA LEU A 248 12.25 -1.48 19.13
C LEU A 248 12.96 -2.66 18.45
N ARG A 249 12.38 -3.15 17.37
CA ARG A 249 13.08 -4.14 16.54
C ARG A 249 14.05 -3.38 15.65
N ALA A 250 15.31 -3.80 15.65
CA ALA A 250 16.28 -3.34 14.68
C ALA A 250 15.74 -3.57 13.26
N GLN A 251 16.02 -2.63 12.36
CA GLN A 251 15.71 -2.81 10.96
C GLN A 251 16.71 -3.78 10.35
N GLU A 252 16.22 -4.90 9.83
CA GLU A 252 17.04 -5.89 9.14
C GLU A 252 17.75 -5.25 7.94
N ARG A 253 19.05 -5.54 7.81
CA ARG A 253 19.86 -5.16 6.65
C ARG A 253 19.77 -6.27 5.60
N GLY A 254 19.94 -5.92 4.33
CA GLY A 254 20.08 -6.96 3.30
C GLY A 254 21.42 -7.68 3.44
N ASN A 255 21.58 -8.84 2.83
CA ASN A 255 22.81 -9.63 2.97
C ASN A 255 23.88 -9.24 1.94
N CYS A 256 25.15 -9.48 2.29
CA CYS A 256 26.28 -9.22 1.43
C CYS A 256 26.20 -10.04 0.13
N ARG A 257 26.66 -9.44 -0.96
CA ARG A 257 26.75 -10.10 -2.26
C ARG A 257 27.66 -11.33 -2.28
N TYR A 258 28.79 -11.27 -1.58
CA TYR A 258 29.83 -12.31 -1.61
C TYR A 258 29.82 -13.21 -0.36
N MET A 259 29.21 -12.76 0.74
CA MET A 259 28.98 -13.54 1.97
C MET A 259 27.49 -13.48 2.36
N PRO A 260 26.61 -14.29 1.73
CA PRO A 260 25.16 -14.16 1.89
C PRO A 260 24.62 -14.43 3.30
N ASP A 261 25.44 -14.96 4.21
CA ASP A 261 25.19 -15.15 5.64
C ASP A 261 25.43 -13.87 6.47
N LYS A 262 26.14 -12.89 5.92
CA LYS A 262 26.51 -11.64 6.59
C LYS A 262 25.63 -10.47 6.14
N GLU A 263 25.31 -9.57 7.08
CA GLU A 263 24.58 -8.34 6.79
C GLU A 263 25.43 -7.31 6.03
N ARG A 264 24.79 -6.50 5.18
CA ARG A 264 25.43 -5.37 4.48
C ARG A 264 25.87 -4.30 5.47
N THR A 265 27.04 -3.70 5.21
CA THR A 265 27.57 -2.58 5.97
C THR A 265 26.90 -1.25 5.59
N PHE A 266 26.94 -0.24 6.47
CA PHE A 266 26.40 1.10 6.18
C PHE A 266 27.34 1.89 5.25
N LYS A 267 26.77 2.76 4.40
CA LYS A 267 27.53 3.64 3.50
C LYS A 267 28.40 4.64 4.25
N ALA A 268 27.97 5.06 5.44
CA ALA A 268 28.72 6.00 6.27
C ALA A 268 29.93 5.35 6.97
N MET A 269 30.05 4.02 6.96
CA MET A 269 31.18 3.35 7.61
C MET A 269 32.51 3.80 6.99
N PRO A 270 33.56 4.07 7.80
CA PRO A 270 34.91 4.35 7.34
C PRO A 270 35.38 3.42 6.22
N CYS A 271 35.23 2.09 6.37
CA CYS A 271 35.58 1.13 5.33
C CYS A 271 34.80 1.34 4.01
N SER A 272 33.50 1.66 4.10
CA SER A 272 32.64 1.97 2.95
C SER A 272 32.98 3.29 2.26
N GLN A 273 33.38 4.31 3.02
CA GLN A 273 33.85 5.57 2.45
C GLN A 273 35.19 5.35 1.71
N LYS A 274 36.09 4.58 2.33
CA LYS A 274 37.42 4.28 1.81
C LYS A 274 37.38 3.48 0.51
N ILE A 275 36.64 2.36 0.45
CA ILE A 275 36.54 1.54 -0.78
C ILE A 275 36.03 2.35 -1.97
N ARG A 276 35.09 3.29 -1.73
CA ARG A 276 34.54 4.17 -2.77
C ARG A 276 35.63 5.13 -3.28
N ILE A 277 36.39 5.75 -2.38
CA ILE A 277 37.50 6.64 -2.74
C ILE A 277 38.52 5.88 -3.58
N LEU A 278 38.97 4.70 -3.12
CA LEU A 278 39.93 3.87 -3.86
C LEU A 278 39.41 3.46 -5.23
N GLN A 279 38.13 3.06 -5.31
CA GLN A 279 37.51 2.71 -6.58
C GLN A 279 37.48 3.90 -7.55
N GLU A 280 37.19 5.12 -7.09
CA GLU A 280 37.18 6.29 -7.95
C GLU A 280 38.58 6.68 -8.41
N VAL A 281 39.58 6.66 -7.51
CA VAL A 281 40.96 7.04 -7.84
C VAL A 281 41.62 6.02 -8.77
N TYR A 282 41.50 4.71 -8.51
CA TYR A 282 42.15 3.69 -9.35
C TYR A 282 41.47 3.42 -10.70
N ASN A 283 40.26 3.97 -10.93
CA ASN A 283 39.62 3.95 -12.26
C ASN A 283 39.86 5.27 -13.02
N MET A 284 40.67 6.18 -12.50
CA MET A 284 40.84 7.51 -13.06
C MET A 284 42.04 7.57 -13.99
N ASP A 285 41.76 7.99 -15.22
CA ASP A 285 42.75 8.35 -16.23
C ASP A 285 42.56 9.81 -16.59
N TYR A 286 43.64 10.51 -16.95
CA TYR A 286 43.53 11.82 -17.59
C TYR A 286 43.70 11.68 -19.10
N ILE A 287 42.97 12.51 -19.84
CA ILE A 287 42.91 12.53 -21.29
C ILE A 287 43.53 13.85 -21.74
N ASP A 288 44.54 13.79 -22.58
CA ASP A 288 45.22 14.97 -23.12
C ASP A 288 44.37 15.70 -24.18
N ALA A 289 44.87 16.83 -24.69
CA ALA A 289 44.23 17.62 -25.73
C ALA A 289 44.06 16.85 -27.07
N LEU A 290 44.85 15.78 -27.29
CA LEU A 290 44.79 14.93 -28.47
C LEU A 290 43.83 13.74 -28.29
N GLY A 291 43.18 13.61 -27.12
CA GLY A 291 42.23 12.54 -26.83
C GLY A 291 42.87 11.22 -26.38
N LYS A 292 44.18 11.20 -26.11
CA LYS A 292 44.91 10.03 -25.61
C LYS A 292 44.77 9.94 -24.08
N ALA A 293 44.42 8.75 -23.60
CA ALA A 293 44.25 8.48 -22.17
C ALA A 293 45.58 8.05 -21.54
N PHE A 294 45.89 8.59 -20.36
CA PHE A 294 47.05 8.29 -19.55
C PHE A 294 46.64 7.93 -18.12
N PRO A 295 47.23 6.88 -17.53
CA PRO A 295 46.96 6.51 -16.15
C PRO A 295 47.57 7.54 -15.19
N ILE A 296 46.98 7.67 -14.00
CA ILE A 296 47.54 8.48 -12.92
C ILE A 296 48.64 7.69 -12.19
N GLY A 297 49.79 8.31 -11.96
CA GLY A 297 50.93 7.65 -11.31
C GLY A 297 50.68 7.33 -9.83
N ASN A 298 51.39 6.33 -9.30
CA ASN A 298 51.20 5.84 -7.93
C ASN A 298 51.37 6.90 -6.82
N ALA A 299 52.32 7.83 -6.98
CA ALA A 299 52.50 8.92 -6.01
C ALA A 299 51.35 9.94 -6.07
N GLN A 300 50.87 10.21 -7.28
CA GLN A 300 49.72 11.09 -7.52
C GLN A 300 48.43 10.47 -6.98
N THR A 301 48.22 9.15 -7.13
CA THR A 301 47.06 8.47 -6.55
C THR A 301 47.07 8.53 -5.02
N ASP A 302 48.22 8.33 -4.37
CA ASP A 302 48.33 8.39 -2.91
C ASP A 302 47.98 9.79 -2.38
N MET A 303 48.47 10.83 -3.06
CA MET A 303 48.13 12.22 -2.76
C MET A 303 46.62 12.49 -2.89
N LEU A 304 45.98 12.03 -3.97
CA LEU A 304 44.54 12.19 -4.14
C LEU A 304 43.73 11.46 -3.08
N ILE A 305 44.13 10.25 -2.70
CA ILE A 305 43.48 9.49 -1.63
C ILE A 305 43.58 10.26 -0.30
N ALA A 306 44.76 10.79 0.03
CA ALA A 306 44.96 11.59 1.24
C ALA A 306 44.12 12.89 1.25
N LEU A 307 44.03 13.57 0.10
CA LEU A 307 43.20 14.78 -0.04
C LEU A 307 41.70 14.47 0.08
N LEU A 308 41.24 13.40 -0.57
CA LEU A 308 39.85 12.94 -0.51
C LEU A 308 39.48 12.47 0.90
N ASP A 309 40.41 11.94 1.67
CA ASP A 309 40.15 11.54 3.05
C ASP A 309 39.93 12.75 3.99
N LYS A 310 40.56 13.90 3.69
CA LYS A 310 40.46 15.12 4.53
C LYS A 310 39.37 16.10 4.10
N LYS A 311 38.74 15.89 2.94
CA LYS A 311 37.73 16.81 2.38
C LYS A 311 36.40 16.09 2.18
N GLU A 312 35.28 16.81 2.30
CA GLU A 312 33.97 16.23 1.95
C GLU A 312 33.81 16.07 0.44
N LYS A 313 34.42 16.96 -0.34
CA LYS A 313 34.41 16.96 -1.81
C LYS A 313 35.74 17.50 -2.33
N LEU A 314 36.20 16.98 -3.46
CA LEU A 314 37.37 17.50 -4.17
C LEU A 314 36.98 17.75 -5.64
N THR A 315 37.13 18.97 -6.13
CA THR A 315 36.78 19.32 -7.52
C THR A 315 37.84 18.84 -8.49
N PHE A 316 37.46 18.50 -9.72
CA PHE A 316 38.44 18.09 -10.74
C PHE A 316 39.43 19.22 -11.06
N LYS A 317 39.01 20.48 -11.01
CA LYS A 317 39.92 21.64 -11.13
C LYS A 317 40.99 21.64 -10.03
N ALA A 318 40.59 21.38 -8.79
CA ALA A 318 41.55 21.27 -7.68
C ALA A 318 42.48 20.07 -7.89
N MET A 319 41.98 18.92 -8.33
CA MET A 319 42.83 17.76 -8.64
C MET A 319 43.88 18.07 -9.70
N LYS A 320 43.51 18.71 -10.81
CA LYS A 320 44.46 19.08 -11.87
C LYS A 320 45.59 19.95 -11.31
N LYS A 321 45.24 20.96 -10.52
CA LYS A 321 46.20 21.84 -9.85
C LYS A 321 47.16 21.07 -8.93
N GLU A 322 46.63 20.20 -8.06
CA GLU A 322 47.45 19.43 -7.10
C GLU A 322 48.34 18.40 -7.81
N LEU A 323 47.87 17.80 -8.91
CA LEU A 323 48.60 16.78 -9.67
C LEU A 323 49.60 17.37 -10.69
N GLY A 324 49.60 18.69 -10.89
CA GLY A 324 50.39 19.34 -11.95
C GLY A 324 49.93 19.00 -13.37
N ILE A 325 48.64 18.69 -13.54
CA ILE A 325 48.04 18.36 -14.85
C ILE A 325 47.50 19.65 -15.48
N ASP A 326 47.79 19.85 -16.77
CA ASP A 326 47.34 21.02 -17.53
C ASP A 326 45.81 21.16 -17.54
N GLU A 327 45.30 22.40 -17.52
CA GLU A 327 43.85 22.67 -17.49
C GLU A 327 43.12 22.17 -18.75
N SER A 328 43.81 22.03 -19.89
CA SER A 328 43.24 21.49 -21.14
C SER A 328 42.98 19.98 -21.08
N CYS A 329 43.62 19.25 -20.15
CA CYS A 329 43.39 17.83 -19.96
C CYS A 329 42.07 17.57 -19.22
N THR A 330 41.46 16.40 -19.42
CA THR A 330 40.20 16.03 -18.75
C THR A 330 40.27 14.63 -18.15
N PHE A 331 39.77 14.41 -16.94
CA PHE A 331 39.66 13.05 -16.41
C PHE A 331 38.54 12.28 -17.14
N ASN A 332 38.72 10.98 -17.33
CA ASN A 332 37.68 10.08 -17.83
C ASN A 332 36.39 10.15 -16.99
N LEU A 333 36.51 10.41 -15.68
CA LEU A 333 35.41 10.59 -14.73
C LEU A 333 34.74 11.98 -14.79
N GLU A 334 35.31 12.98 -15.50
CA GLU A 334 34.65 14.25 -15.81
C GLU A 334 33.55 14.08 -16.87
N ARG A 335 33.64 13.02 -17.69
CA ARG A 335 32.69 12.74 -18.78
C ARG A 335 31.26 12.65 -18.24
N GLY A 336 30.35 13.37 -18.89
CA GLY A 336 28.94 13.48 -18.46
C GLY A 336 28.64 14.67 -17.54
N GLY A 337 29.61 15.58 -17.33
CA GLY A 337 29.42 16.84 -16.61
C GLY A 337 29.58 16.72 -15.10
N ARG A 338 30.39 15.77 -14.63
CA ARG A 338 30.71 15.60 -13.21
C ARG A 338 31.78 16.64 -12.83
N GLU A 339 31.57 17.36 -11.72
CA GLU A 339 32.45 18.48 -11.32
C GLU A 339 33.42 18.13 -10.17
N TYR A 340 33.13 17.07 -9.40
CA TYR A 340 33.92 16.67 -8.23
C TYR A 340 33.82 15.17 -7.90
N LEU A 341 34.81 14.69 -7.15
CA LEU A 341 34.76 13.40 -6.43
C LEU A 341 34.32 13.63 -4.98
N GLN A 342 33.55 12.69 -4.44
CA GLN A 342 33.12 12.74 -3.03
C GLN A 342 34.29 12.24 -2.16
N GLY A 343 34.59 12.95 -1.08
CA GLY A 343 35.63 12.54 -0.12
C GLY A 343 35.06 11.85 1.12
N ASN A 344 35.85 11.72 2.18
CA ASN A 344 35.45 10.99 3.40
C ASN A 344 34.58 11.86 4.32
N THR A 345 33.33 12.05 3.91
CA THR A 345 32.33 12.85 4.63
C THR A 345 32.15 12.46 6.10
N THR A 346 32.35 11.18 6.44
CA THR A 346 32.17 10.71 7.83
C THR A 346 33.35 11.11 8.69
N ALA A 347 34.58 10.86 8.23
CA ALA A 347 35.78 11.25 8.97
C ALA A 347 35.85 12.77 9.15
N VAL A 348 35.56 13.57 8.12
CA VAL A 348 35.53 15.04 8.22
C VAL A 348 34.57 15.52 9.30
N LYS A 349 33.37 14.92 9.40
CA LYS A 349 32.39 15.26 10.42
C LYS A 349 32.82 14.91 11.84
N LEU A 350 33.57 13.83 12.02
CA LEU A 350 33.98 13.31 13.33
C LEU A 350 35.31 13.92 13.81
N ARG A 351 36.22 14.28 12.89
CA ARG A 351 37.44 15.06 13.14
C ARG A 351 37.21 16.50 13.58
N ASN A 352 35.95 16.96 13.63
CA ASN A 352 35.65 18.29 14.16
C ASN A 352 36.14 18.40 15.62
N LYS A 353 36.80 19.52 15.98
CA LYS A 353 37.37 19.75 17.33
C LYS A 353 36.34 19.62 18.45
N ASN A 354 35.08 19.98 18.20
CA ASN A 354 33.98 19.85 19.15
C ASN A 354 33.45 18.42 19.28
N LYS A 355 34.10 17.45 18.62
CA LYS A 355 33.79 16.01 18.65
C LYS A 355 35.04 15.23 19.01
N PHE A 356 35.64 14.45 18.08
CA PHE A 356 36.85 13.69 18.36
C PHE A 356 38.13 14.50 18.16
N GLY A 357 38.14 15.52 17.29
CA GLY A 357 39.37 16.22 16.94
C GLY A 357 40.44 15.26 16.40
N ASP A 358 41.69 15.47 16.84
CA ASP A 358 42.85 14.66 16.42
C ASP A 358 42.79 13.20 16.92
N LEU A 359 42.03 12.94 17.99
CA LEU A 359 41.83 11.58 18.52
C LEU A 359 41.27 10.65 17.43
N TRP A 360 40.43 11.16 16.53
CA TRP A 360 39.82 10.35 15.46
C TRP A 360 40.87 9.60 14.63
N ASP A 361 41.96 10.26 14.26
CA ASP A 361 42.99 9.68 13.40
C ASP A 361 43.94 8.74 14.13
N SER A 362 43.94 8.76 15.47
CA SER A 362 44.67 7.78 16.30
C SER A 362 43.90 6.48 16.52
N LEU A 363 42.59 6.46 16.25
CA LEU A 363 41.76 5.27 16.38
C LEU A 363 42.05 4.27 15.25
N SER A 364 42.04 2.98 15.57
CA SER A 364 42.11 1.94 14.56
C SER A 364 40.88 1.99 13.63
N PRO A 365 41.00 1.55 12.37
CA PRO A 365 39.86 1.47 11.45
C PRO A 365 38.68 0.67 12.02
N THR A 366 38.98 -0.38 12.80
CA THR A 366 37.97 -1.22 13.45
C THR A 366 37.19 -0.45 14.52
N GLU A 367 37.85 0.39 15.33
CA GLU A 367 37.21 1.25 16.33
C GLU A 367 36.37 2.34 15.67
N GLN A 368 36.90 2.99 14.62
CA GLN A 368 36.16 4.00 13.86
C GLN A 368 34.86 3.41 13.29
N ASP A 369 34.92 2.20 12.72
CA ASP A 369 33.77 1.47 12.22
C ASP A 369 32.76 1.15 13.35
N ALA A 370 33.23 0.66 14.51
CA ALA A 370 32.36 0.32 15.63
C ALA A 370 31.61 1.56 16.19
N ILE A 371 32.28 2.70 16.28
CA ILE A 371 31.69 3.97 16.70
C ILE A 371 30.61 4.40 15.71
N VAL A 372 30.91 4.37 14.40
CA VAL A 372 29.97 4.79 13.36
C VAL A 372 28.76 3.86 13.29
N GLU A 373 28.96 2.55 13.43
CA GLU A 373 27.86 1.59 13.50
C GLU A 373 26.96 1.89 14.69
N LYS A 374 27.51 2.12 15.89
CA LYS A 374 26.73 2.46 17.08
C LYS A 374 25.98 3.78 16.94
N LEU A 375 26.58 4.80 16.33
CA LEU A 375 25.92 6.09 16.05
C LEU A 375 24.66 5.95 15.19
N ILE A 376 24.65 4.96 14.29
CA ILE A 376 23.53 4.65 13.39
C ILE A 376 22.52 3.72 14.07
N THR A 377 22.96 2.74 14.86
CA THR A 377 22.10 1.67 15.38
C THR A 377 21.52 1.91 16.77
N ALA A 378 22.11 2.76 17.60
CA ALA A 378 21.65 3.00 18.98
C ALA A 378 20.20 3.50 19.04
N ASP A 379 19.43 3.01 20.01
CA ASP A 379 18.04 3.45 20.23
C ASP A 379 17.98 4.65 21.20
N GLU A 380 18.97 4.77 22.09
CA GLU A 380 19.10 5.86 23.08
C GLU A 380 20.51 6.46 23.09
N ASP A 381 20.62 7.77 23.33
CA ASP A 381 21.91 8.49 23.38
C ASP A 381 22.82 7.98 24.50
N ALA A 382 22.24 7.48 25.59
CA ALA A 382 22.96 6.90 26.72
C ALA A 382 23.84 5.71 26.31
N GLU A 383 23.42 4.91 25.32
CA GLU A 383 24.22 3.79 24.83
C GLU A 383 25.51 4.24 24.13
N ILE A 384 25.46 5.39 23.44
CA ILE A 384 26.62 5.98 22.79
C ILE A 384 27.51 6.63 23.83
N ILE A 385 26.94 7.41 24.76
CA ILE A 385 27.71 8.05 25.84
C ILE A 385 28.46 6.99 26.66
N SER A 386 27.84 5.85 26.95
CA SER A 386 28.48 4.72 27.63
C SER A 386 29.64 4.14 26.81
N MET A 387 29.47 3.92 25.51
CA MET A 387 30.58 3.49 24.63
C MET A 387 31.71 4.51 24.57
N LEU A 388 31.39 5.81 24.65
CA LEU A 388 32.37 6.88 24.59
C LEU A 388 33.13 7.10 25.89
N ALA A 389 32.71 6.47 27.00
CA ALA A 389 33.33 6.65 28.32
C ALA A 389 34.80 6.19 28.37
N GLN A 390 35.19 5.25 27.50
CA GLN A 390 36.56 4.74 27.39
C GLN A 390 37.54 5.71 26.71
N TYR A 391 37.03 6.76 26.04
CA TYR A 391 37.85 7.74 25.35
C TYR A 391 37.98 9.03 26.18
N ASN A 392 39.14 9.69 26.09
CA ASN A 392 39.39 10.96 26.77
C ASN A 392 38.64 12.12 26.09
N LEU A 393 37.32 12.16 26.28
CA LEU A 393 36.39 13.13 25.69
C LEU A 393 35.64 13.87 26.80
N THR A 394 35.46 15.18 26.63
CA THR A 394 34.61 15.99 27.53
C THR A 394 33.14 15.60 27.39
N ASP A 395 32.31 15.90 28.40
CA ASP A 395 30.87 15.62 28.35
C ASP A 395 30.17 16.37 27.20
N GLU A 396 30.66 17.56 26.87
CA GLU A 396 30.17 18.35 25.74
C GLU A 396 30.53 17.70 24.39
N GLN A 397 31.77 17.19 24.24
CA GLN A 397 32.15 16.41 23.06
C GLN A 397 31.30 15.14 22.93
N LYS A 398 31.06 14.41 24.03
CA LYS A 398 30.20 13.22 24.03
C LYS A 398 28.78 13.53 23.58
N LYS A 399 28.19 14.64 24.07
CA LYS A 399 26.87 15.11 23.63
C LYS A 399 26.86 15.49 22.14
N ASN A 400 27.88 16.19 21.65
CA ASN A 400 28.00 16.59 20.24
C ASN A 400 28.21 15.40 19.29
N ILE A 401 28.96 14.38 19.73
CA ILE A 401 29.11 13.10 19.02
C ILE A 401 27.77 12.37 18.99
N ALA A 402 27.10 12.24 20.15
CA ALA A 402 25.77 11.64 20.21
C ALA A 402 24.79 12.38 19.30
N ALA A 403 24.79 13.71 19.23
CA ALA A 403 23.93 14.47 18.35
C ALA A 403 24.26 14.35 16.84
N THR A 404 25.38 13.71 16.47
CA THR A 404 25.81 13.61 15.07
C THR A 404 24.92 12.64 14.29
N VAL A 405 24.35 13.14 13.19
CA VAL A 405 23.53 12.37 12.25
C VAL A 405 24.37 11.90 11.06
N LEU A 406 24.38 10.59 10.83
CA LEU A 406 25.08 9.94 9.72
C LEU A 406 24.07 9.20 8.81
N PRO A 407 24.33 9.10 7.49
CA PRO A 407 23.46 8.38 6.57
C PRO A 407 23.32 6.88 6.90
N SER A 408 22.10 6.41 7.07
CA SER A 408 21.77 5.00 7.41
C SER A 408 21.63 4.06 6.20
N GLY A 409 21.90 4.55 4.98
CA GLY A 409 21.84 3.72 3.77
C GLY A 409 22.94 2.65 3.79
N THR A 410 22.68 1.47 3.20
CA THR A 410 23.63 0.34 3.15
C THR A 410 24.38 0.24 1.83
N SER A 411 25.58 -0.38 1.86
CA SER A 411 26.34 -0.78 0.68
C SER A 411 25.84 -2.14 0.15
N MET A 412 26.47 -2.70 -0.89
CA MET A 412 26.15 -4.06 -1.38
C MET A 412 26.95 -5.17 -0.68
N LEU A 413 27.94 -4.79 0.14
CA LEU A 413 28.91 -5.70 0.77
C LEU A 413 28.75 -5.69 2.29
N CYS A 414 29.22 -6.72 2.99
CA CYS A 414 29.36 -6.69 4.44
C CYS A 414 30.64 -5.94 4.82
N LYS A 415 30.84 -5.72 6.12
CA LYS A 415 32.02 -5.05 6.65
C LYS A 415 33.29 -5.83 6.28
N GLU A 416 33.29 -7.14 6.54
CA GLU A 416 34.45 -8.01 6.37
C GLU A 416 34.96 -8.00 4.92
N VAL A 417 34.06 -8.19 3.94
CA VAL A 417 34.46 -8.14 2.52
C VAL A 417 34.91 -6.75 2.10
N THR A 418 34.32 -5.69 2.67
CA THR A 418 34.74 -4.32 2.37
C THR A 418 36.16 -4.06 2.88
N GLU A 419 36.47 -4.48 4.10
CA GLU A 419 37.82 -4.35 4.69
C GLU A 419 38.86 -5.15 3.89
N MET A 420 38.59 -6.41 3.54
CA MET A 420 39.50 -7.21 2.70
C MET A 420 39.78 -6.56 1.34
N LEU A 421 38.74 -5.99 0.71
CA LEU A 421 38.89 -5.30 -0.57
C LEU A 421 39.69 -4.01 -0.43
N VAL A 422 39.43 -3.20 0.60
CA VAL A 422 40.22 -1.98 0.89
C VAL A 422 41.69 -2.35 1.06
N GLN A 423 41.98 -3.35 1.89
CA GLN A 423 43.34 -3.81 2.13
C GLN A 423 44.04 -4.25 0.83
N LYS A 424 43.38 -5.08 0.01
CA LYS A 424 43.96 -5.53 -1.27
C LYS A 424 44.15 -4.40 -2.26
N MET A 425 43.21 -3.47 -2.35
CA MET A 425 43.29 -2.31 -3.24
C MET A 425 44.44 -1.39 -2.83
N GLU A 426 44.63 -1.10 -1.54
CA GLU A 426 45.72 -0.23 -1.06
C GLU A 426 47.09 -0.88 -1.22
N GLN A 427 47.23 -2.16 -0.83
CA GLN A 427 48.51 -2.88 -0.89
C GLN A 427 49.03 -3.01 -2.33
N ASN A 428 48.13 -3.26 -3.29
CA ASN A 428 48.52 -3.58 -4.67
C ASN A 428 48.27 -2.42 -5.65
N LYS A 429 47.60 -1.34 -5.22
CA LYS A 429 47.21 -0.18 -6.05
C LYS A 429 46.43 -0.59 -7.31
N ILE A 430 45.42 -1.43 -7.12
CA ILE A 430 44.66 -2.09 -8.20
C ILE A 430 43.19 -1.66 -8.22
N PRO A 431 42.53 -1.71 -9.40
CA PRO A 431 41.09 -1.53 -9.50
C PRO A 431 40.30 -2.57 -8.70
N LEU A 432 39.09 -2.17 -8.26
CA LEU A 432 38.18 -3.01 -7.48
C LEU A 432 37.90 -4.37 -8.13
N THR A 433 37.76 -4.41 -9.46
CA THR A 433 37.48 -5.66 -10.21
C THR A 433 38.61 -6.69 -10.07
N VAL A 434 39.86 -6.23 -10.07
CA VAL A 434 41.03 -7.08 -9.88
C VAL A 434 41.13 -7.52 -8.42
N ALA A 435 40.90 -6.62 -7.47
CA ALA A 435 40.87 -6.96 -6.04
C ALA A 435 39.80 -8.02 -5.72
N VAL A 436 38.62 -7.91 -6.33
CA VAL A 436 37.55 -8.93 -6.25
C VAL A 436 38.03 -10.29 -6.77
N GLN A 437 38.68 -10.32 -7.94
CA GLN A 437 39.24 -11.55 -8.53
C GLN A 437 40.33 -12.17 -7.65
N MET A 438 41.22 -11.35 -7.08
CA MET A 438 42.28 -11.80 -6.17
C MET A 438 41.74 -12.43 -4.89
N LEU A 439 40.55 -12.04 -4.44
CA LEU A 439 39.85 -12.66 -3.31
C LEU A 439 39.07 -13.93 -3.71
N GLY A 440 39.20 -14.39 -4.95
CA GLY A 440 38.49 -15.57 -5.46
C GLY A 440 37.03 -15.32 -5.81
N TYR A 441 36.57 -14.06 -5.77
CA TYR A 441 35.22 -13.71 -6.18
C TYR A 441 35.17 -13.35 -7.66
N THR A 442 34.10 -13.69 -8.37
CA THR A 442 33.89 -13.20 -9.73
C THR A 442 32.91 -12.01 -9.75
N TYR A 443 33.30 -10.91 -10.39
CA TYR A 443 32.45 -9.72 -10.51
C TYR A 443 31.10 -10.02 -11.20
N ALA A 444 31.12 -11.02 -12.09
CA ALA A 444 30.00 -11.50 -12.87
C ALA A 444 29.21 -12.64 -12.21
N ASP A 445 29.50 -13.03 -10.95
CA ASP A 445 28.81 -14.17 -10.34
C ASP A 445 27.32 -13.90 -10.14
N GLN A 446 26.61 -14.28 -11.19
CA GLN A 446 25.22 -14.66 -11.27
C GLN A 446 25.18 -16.06 -11.89
N SER A 447 26.28 -16.84 -11.79
CA SER A 447 26.20 -18.25 -12.13
C SER A 447 25.13 -18.84 -11.22
N VAL A 448 24.16 -19.51 -11.84
CA VAL A 448 23.09 -20.20 -11.16
C VAL A 448 23.34 -21.66 -11.40
N HIS A 449 23.22 -22.46 -10.35
CA HIS A 449 23.32 -23.91 -10.48
C HIS A 449 22.23 -24.39 -11.43
N GLU A 450 22.57 -25.43 -12.22
CA GLU A 450 21.63 -26.01 -13.15
C GLU A 450 20.68 -26.94 -12.39
N GLU A 451 19.37 -26.72 -12.55
CA GLU A 451 18.31 -27.44 -11.84
C GLU A 451 17.39 -28.20 -12.80
N GLY A 452 16.73 -29.24 -12.30
CA GLY A 452 15.72 -30.00 -13.06
C GLY A 452 14.46 -29.20 -13.38
N GLU A 453 14.01 -28.41 -12.40
CA GLU A 453 12.85 -27.53 -12.44
C GLU A 453 13.21 -26.21 -11.74
N LEU A 454 12.41 -25.16 -11.89
CA LEU A 454 12.66 -23.93 -11.14
C LEU A 454 12.39 -24.15 -9.63
N PRO A 455 13.39 -23.96 -8.74
CA PRO A 455 13.20 -23.98 -7.30
C PRO A 455 12.50 -22.69 -6.82
N TYR A 456 12.34 -22.46 -5.52
CA TYR A 456 11.88 -21.15 -5.06
C TYR A 456 12.88 -20.06 -5.47
N TYR A 457 12.41 -18.93 -6.04
CA TYR A 457 13.30 -17.91 -6.62
C TYR A 457 14.33 -17.37 -5.62
N GLY A 458 14.03 -17.36 -4.31
CA GLY A 458 14.96 -16.89 -3.28
C GLY A 458 16.22 -17.74 -3.15
N ALA A 459 16.13 -19.04 -3.47
CA ALA A 459 17.29 -19.94 -3.48
C ALA A 459 18.27 -19.60 -4.62
N VAL A 460 17.78 -19.01 -5.71
CA VAL A 460 18.57 -18.67 -6.91
C VAL A 460 19.01 -17.20 -6.89
N LEU A 461 18.11 -16.31 -6.48
CA LEU A 461 18.29 -14.86 -6.48
C LEU A 461 18.83 -14.38 -5.12
N THR A 462 19.88 -15.06 -4.63
CA THR A 462 20.57 -14.71 -3.39
C THR A 462 20.97 -13.22 -3.38
N GLY A 463 20.75 -12.56 -2.24
CA GLY A 463 20.99 -11.12 -2.06
C GLY A 463 19.92 -10.19 -2.65
N SER A 464 18.92 -10.71 -3.37
CA SER A 464 17.74 -9.94 -3.81
C SER A 464 16.52 -10.09 -2.89
N THR A 465 16.62 -10.97 -1.90
CA THR A 465 15.60 -11.26 -0.89
C THR A 465 15.91 -10.59 0.46
N MET A 466 14.90 -10.44 1.29
CA MET A 466 14.98 -9.94 2.67
C MET A 466 14.30 -10.92 3.64
N GLY A 467 14.76 -10.97 4.88
CA GLY A 467 14.16 -11.79 5.95
C GLY A 467 14.41 -13.29 5.80
N ALA A 468 15.59 -13.66 5.30
CA ALA A 468 16.03 -15.05 5.20
C ALA A 468 16.52 -15.56 6.56
N HIS A 469 16.15 -16.78 6.91
CA HIS A 469 16.60 -17.51 8.09
C HIS A 469 17.19 -18.85 7.63
N PRO A 470 18.53 -18.96 7.45
CA PRO A 470 19.16 -20.15 6.89
C PRO A 470 18.81 -21.46 7.61
N GLU A 471 18.59 -21.38 8.93
CA GLU A 471 18.19 -22.49 9.80
C GLU A 471 16.73 -22.96 9.63
N ALA A 472 15.92 -22.25 8.85
CA ALA A 472 14.52 -22.60 8.66
C ALA A 472 14.37 -23.82 7.73
N ASP A 473 13.31 -24.59 7.99
CA ASP A 473 12.91 -25.76 7.21
C ASP A 473 12.65 -25.44 5.72
N GLU A 474 13.08 -26.32 4.80
CA GLU A 474 12.91 -26.17 3.35
C GLU A 474 11.46 -26.15 2.88
N SER A 475 10.55 -26.77 3.63
CA SER A 475 9.11 -26.69 3.42
C SER A 475 8.56 -25.26 3.56
N LYS A 476 9.34 -24.35 4.17
CA LYS A 476 9.02 -22.92 4.32
C LYS A 476 10.05 -22.06 3.57
N PRO A 477 10.08 -22.12 2.23
CA PRO A 477 11.14 -21.51 1.44
C PRO A 477 11.19 -19.99 1.56
N GLU A 478 10.06 -19.31 1.82
CA GLU A 478 10.06 -17.87 2.09
C GLU A 478 10.74 -17.50 3.40
N LEU A 479 10.70 -18.39 4.40
CA LEU A 479 11.37 -18.18 5.68
C LEU A 479 12.85 -18.52 5.55
N LYS A 480 13.18 -19.62 4.85
CA LYS A 480 14.56 -20.06 4.62
C LYS A 480 15.36 -19.07 3.77
N TYR A 481 14.84 -18.75 2.58
CA TYR A 481 15.56 -17.95 1.57
C TYR A 481 15.16 -16.47 1.53
N GLY A 482 14.20 -16.07 2.38
CA GLY A 482 13.64 -14.72 2.38
C GLY A 482 12.76 -14.45 1.16
N LYS A 483 12.31 -13.20 1.00
CA LYS A 483 11.48 -12.79 -0.14
C LYS A 483 11.87 -11.44 -0.73
N ILE A 484 11.59 -11.24 -2.02
CA ILE A 484 11.65 -9.92 -2.65
C ILE A 484 10.57 -9.04 -2.01
N SER A 485 10.96 -7.86 -1.52
CA SER A 485 10.07 -6.94 -0.81
C SER A 485 8.94 -6.38 -1.68
N ASN A 486 9.12 -6.36 -3.01
CA ASN A 486 8.05 -5.98 -3.94
C ASN A 486 7.04 -7.13 -4.10
N PRO A 487 5.80 -6.99 -3.59
CA PRO A 487 4.81 -8.07 -3.60
C PRO A 487 4.44 -8.53 -5.01
N THR A 488 4.41 -7.62 -5.97
CA THR A 488 4.00 -7.89 -7.34
C THR A 488 5.04 -8.78 -8.04
N VAL A 489 6.32 -8.44 -7.91
CA VAL A 489 7.42 -9.26 -8.44
C VAL A 489 7.50 -10.61 -7.72
N HIS A 490 7.29 -10.64 -6.42
CA HIS A 490 7.24 -11.88 -5.64
C HIS A 490 6.15 -12.84 -6.14
N VAL A 491 4.93 -12.34 -6.36
CA VAL A 491 3.83 -13.17 -6.88
C VAL A 491 4.11 -13.61 -8.32
N ALA A 492 4.56 -12.70 -9.19
CA ALA A 492 4.82 -13.00 -10.59
C ALA A 492 5.95 -14.03 -10.79
N LEU A 493 7.05 -13.97 -10.02
CA LEU A 493 8.11 -14.99 -10.07
C LEU A 493 7.63 -16.36 -9.58
N ASN A 494 6.78 -16.39 -8.56
CA ASN A 494 6.15 -17.63 -8.10
C ASN A 494 5.18 -18.20 -9.14
N GLN A 495 4.40 -17.36 -9.84
CA GLN A 495 3.56 -17.85 -10.94
C GLN A 495 4.41 -18.28 -12.15
N THR A 496 5.53 -17.61 -12.43
CA THR A 496 6.49 -18.03 -13.46
C THR A 496 7.03 -19.43 -13.13
N ARG A 497 7.43 -19.68 -11.89
CA ARG A 497 7.82 -21.01 -11.38
C ARG A 497 6.73 -22.05 -11.67
N THR A 498 5.49 -21.76 -11.27
CA THR A 498 4.36 -22.67 -11.44
C THR A 498 4.08 -22.98 -12.90
N VAL A 499 4.05 -21.97 -13.77
CA VAL A 499 3.80 -22.15 -15.22
C VAL A 499 4.94 -22.94 -15.85
N VAL A 500 6.18 -22.50 -15.68
CA VAL A 500 7.36 -23.12 -16.32
C VAL A 500 7.56 -24.56 -15.84
N ASN A 501 7.42 -24.86 -14.54
CA ASN A 501 7.55 -26.25 -14.07
C ASN A 501 6.41 -27.12 -14.61
N THR A 502 5.21 -26.58 -14.77
CA THR A 502 4.10 -27.31 -15.42
C THR A 502 4.39 -27.58 -16.90
N LEU A 503 5.01 -26.62 -17.61
CA LEU A 503 5.47 -26.81 -18.99
C LEU A 503 6.59 -27.85 -19.06
N ILE A 504 7.57 -27.82 -18.16
CA ILE A 504 8.66 -28.81 -18.12
C ILE A 504 8.11 -30.23 -17.93
N LYS A 505 7.15 -30.41 -17.01
CA LYS A 505 6.48 -31.70 -16.81
C LYS A 505 5.74 -32.18 -18.05
N ALA A 506 5.18 -31.27 -18.83
CA ALA A 506 4.38 -31.57 -20.02
C ALA A 506 5.22 -31.78 -21.29
N TYR A 507 6.33 -31.05 -21.46
CA TYR A 507 7.07 -30.93 -22.73
C TYR A 507 8.58 -31.25 -22.61
N GLY A 508 9.12 -31.49 -21.41
CA GLY A 508 10.57 -31.62 -21.18
C GLY A 508 11.24 -30.27 -20.92
N LYS A 509 12.57 -30.22 -20.80
CA LYS A 509 13.30 -28.96 -20.58
C LYS A 509 13.39 -28.14 -21.87
N PRO A 510 13.23 -26.80 -21.82
CA PRO A 510 13.39 -25.94 -22.98
C PRO A 510 14.85 -25.86 -23.42
N GLN A 511 15.09 -25.91 -24.74
CA GLN A 511 16.42 -25.67 -25.32
C GLN A 511 16.78 -24.19 -25.30
N GLN A 512 15.77 -23.32 -25.46
CA GLN A 512 15.91 -21.87 -25.51
C GLN A 512 14.74 -21.20 -24.77
N ILE A 513 15.01 -20.09 -24.09
CA ILE A 513 13.97 -19.26 -23.46
C ILE A 513 14.13 -17.80 -23.88
N VAL A 514 13.02 -17.18 -24.26
CA VAL A 514 12.96 -15.78 -24.66
C VAL A 514 11.96 -15.04 -23.80
N VAL A 515 12.38 -13.91 -23.22
CA VAL A 515 11.56 -13.14 -22.27
C VAL A 515 11.47 -11.69 -22.72
N GLU A 516 10.29 -11.07 -22.65
CA GLU A 516 10.18 -9.62 -22.87
C GLU A 516 10.75 -8.82 -21.67
N LEU A 517 11.62 -7.85 -21.96
CA LEU A 517 12.06 -6.80 -21.05
C LEU A 517 11.34 -5.50 -21.35
N SER A 518 10.92 -4.80 -20.29
CA SER A 518 10.49 -3.39 -20.35
C SER A 518 11.68 -2.42 -20.48
N ARG A 519 12.66 -2.72 -21.34
CA ARG A 519 13.75 -1.78 -21.69
C ARG A 519 13.37 -1.00 -22.94
N ASP A 520 13.96 0.18 -23.12
CA ASP A 520 13.93 0.89 -24.40
C ASP A 520 14.99 0.34 -25.36
N LEU A 521 14.73 0.48 -26.67
CA LEU A 521 15.70 0.10 -27.70
C LEU A 521 17.00 0.87 -27.49
N LYS A 522 18.15 0.30 -27.91
CA LYS A 522 19.45 0.97 -27.79
C LYS A 522 19.36 2.39 -28.37
N ALA A 523 19.48 3.38 -27.50
CA ALA A 523 19.32 4.79 -27.86
C ALA A 523 20.47 5.23 -28.79
N SER A 524 20.14 6.07 -29.77
CA SER A 524 21.12 6.70 -30.67
C SER A 524 22.10 7.60 -29.88
N ARG A 525 23.25 7.96 -30.47
CA ARG A 525 24.25 8.83 -29.83
C ARG A 525 23.64 10.15 -29.34
N GLU A 526 22.82 10.79 -30.17
CA GLU A 526 22.10 12.02 -29.80
C GLU A 526 21.03 11.81 -28.73
N ALA A 527 20.31 10.68 -28.74
CA ALA A 527 19.36 10.37 -27.67
C ALA A 527 20.08 10.13 -26.33
N LYS A 528 21.23 9.45 -26.33
CA LYS A 528 22.08 9.31 -25.15
C LYS A 528 22.61 10.66 -24.65
N ALA A 529 23.05 11.53 -25.56
CA ALA A 529 23.50 12.88 -25.21
C ALA A 529 22.37 13.69 -24.57
N ARG A 530 21.16 13.66 -25.13
CA ARG A 530 19.97 14.31 -24.55
C ARG A 530 19.62 13.76 -23.17
N ILE A 531 19.61 12.42 -23.00
CA ILE A 531 19.37 11.78 -21.70
C ILE A 531 20.43 12.23 -20.68
N GLN A 532 21.70 12.25 -21.08
CA GLN A 532 22.78 12.69 -20.22
C GLN A 532 22.62 14.17 -19.83
N GLN A 533 22.31 15.05 -20.78
CA GLN A 533 22.00 16.46 -20.50
C GLN A 533 20.84 16.60 -19.50
N THR A 534 19.77 15.83 -19.65
CA THR A 534 18.65 15.80 -18.69
C THR A 534 19.10 15.30 -17.30
N ILE A 535 19.92 14.25 -17.22
CA ILE A 535 20.46 13.75 -15.95
C ILE A 535 21.32 14.81 -15.26
N THR A 536 22.24 15.44 -15.99
CA THR A 536 23.11 16.49 -15.46
C THR A 536 22.30 17.71 -15.00
N ALA A 537 21.31 18.15 -15.78
CA ALA A 537 20.41 19.24 -15.39
C ALA A 537 19.63 18.89 -14.10
N ASN A 538 19.13 17.66 -13.98
CA ASN A 538 18.45 17.18 -12.79
C ASN A 538 19.38 17.09 -11.57
N GLN A 539 20.64 16.69 -11.76
CA GLN A 539 21.64 16.67 -10.68
C GLN A 539 21.95 18.07 -10.18
N LYS A 540 22.23 19.02 -11.08
CA LYS A 540 22.45 20.43 -10.72
C LYS A 540 21.25 21.02 -10.00
N ARG A 541 20.04 20.71 -10.48
CA ARG A 541 18.79 21.10 -9.81
C ARG A 541 18.68 20.48 -8.41
N ASN A 542 18.96 19.18 -8.25
CA ASN A 542 18.96 18.53 -6.94
C ASN A 542 19.96 19.17 -5.95
N GLU A 543 21.16 19.54 -6.42
CA GLU A 543 22.19 20.17 -5.58
C GLU A 543 21.77 21.57 -5.14
N ARG A 544 21.24 22.38 -6.06
CA ARG A 544 20.64 23.68 -5.76
C ARG A 544 19.50 23.53 -4.75
N ASP A 545 18.58 22.60 -5.01
CA ASP A 545 17.44 22.34 -4.11
C ASP A 545 17.94 21.95 -2.72
N ASN A 546 18.90 21.02 -2.62
CA ASN A 546 19.42 20.58 -1.33
C ASN A 546 20.07 21.73 -0.55
N LYS A 547 20.83 22.61 -1.23
CA LYS A 547 21.44 23.80 -0.61
C LYS A 547 20.36 24.75 -0.07
N ASN A 548 19.40 25.11 -0.91
CA ASN A 548 18.34 26.04 -0.54
C ASN A 548 17.46 25.45 0.59
N ILE A 549 17.17 24.15 0.54
CA ILE A 549 16.42 23.48 1.61
C ILE A 549 17.21 23.53 2.91
N ALA A 550 18.51 23.19 2.91
CA ALA A 550 19.33 23.22 4.12
C ALA A 550 19.39 24.63 4.74
N GLU A 551 19.50 25.67 3.91
CA GLU A 551 19.47 27.08 4.33
C GLU A 551 18.12 27.47 4.96
N ILE A 552 17.01 26.96 4.41
CA ILE A 552 15.66 27.27 4.90
C ILE A 552 15.29 26.46 6.15
N THR A 553 15.77 25.21 6.28
CA THR A 553 15.13 24.21 7.16
C THR A 553 16.02 23.52 8.19
N LYS A 554 17.33 23.81 8.23
CA LYS A 554 18.30 23.04 9.00
C LYS A 554 18.30 21.52 8.72
N ILE A 555 17.61 21.04 7.67
CA ILE A 555 17.60 19.62 7.26
C ILE A 555 18.94 19.35 6.55
N PRO A 556 19.84 18.55 7.14
CA PRO A 556 21.18 18.37 6.58
C PRO A 556 21.19 17.46 5.34
N TYR A 557 20.21 16.55 5.25
CA TYR A 557 20.11 15.57 4.16
C TYR A 557 18.70 15.49 3.58
N PRO A 558 18.29 16.46 2.74
CA PRO A 558 16.97 16.45 2.14
C PRO A 558 16.73 15.16 1.36
N ASN A 559 15.61 14.50 1.64
CA ASN A 559 15.21 13.29 0.95
C ASN A 559 14.47 13.63 -0.37
N ARG A 560 13.91 12.62 -1.04
CA ARG A 560 13.19 12.83 -2.33
C ARG A 560 11.93 13.69 -2.16
N GLU A 561 11.21 13.49 -1.07
CA GLU A 561 9.98 14.21 -0.75
C GLU A 561 10.28 15.67 -0.43
N ASP A 562 11.35 15.95 0.33
CA ASP A 562 11.75 17.32 0.66
C ASP A 562 12.07 18.14 -0.60
N ARG A 563 12.83 17.54 -1.54
CA ARG A 563 13.10 18.15 -2.85
C ARG A 563 11.82 18.38 -3.65
N LEU A 564 10.88 17.45 -3.58
CA LEU A 564 9.60 17.58 -4.28
C LEU A 564 8.76 18.73 -3.70
N LYS A 565 8.63 18.82 -2.37
CA LYS A 565 7.94 19.95 -1.70
C LYS A 565 8.53 21.29 -2.13
N TYR A 566 9.85 21.42 -2.08
CA TYR A 566 10.55 22.65 -2.48
C TYR A 566 10.29 23.04 -3.93
N ARG A 567 10.32 22.08 -4.86
CA ARG A 567 10.04 22.34 -6.29
C ARG A 567 8.62 22.77 -6.54
N LEU A 568 7.66 22.09 -5.92
CA LEU A 568 6.25 22.41 -6.06
C LEU A 568 5.95 23.80 -5.50
N TRP A 569 6.64 24.22 -4.44
CA TRP A 569 6.55 25.58 -3.93
C TRP A 569 7.13 26.61 -4.89
N GLU A 570 8.33 26.37 -5.42
CA GLU A 570 8.97 27.26 -6.40
C GLU A 570 8.13 27.38 -7.69
N GLU A 571 7.35 26.35 -8.02
CA GLU A 571 6.45 26.35 -9.18
C GLU A 571 5.27 27.32 -9.03
N LEU A 572 4.87 27.70 -7.80
CA LEU A 572 3.71 28.55 -7.54
C LEU A 572 3.91 30.03 -7.91
N GLY A 573 5.16 30.49 -8.08
CA GLY A 573 5.45 31.91 -8.32
C GLY A 573 6.94 32.22 -8.48
N SER A 574 7.25 33.29 -9.21
CA SER A 574 8.62 33.71 -9.55
C SER A 574 9.43 34.20 -8.34
N ASP A 575 8.77 34.80 -7.36
CA ASP A 575 9.38 35.27 -6.11
C ASP A 575 8.69 34.63 -4.89
N SER A 576 9.28 34.79 -3.69
CA SER A 576 8.74 34.17 -2.48
C SER A 576 7.38 34.71 -2.04
N PHE A 577 7.05 35.97 -2.38
CA PHE A 577 5.82 36.64 -1.95
C PHE A 577 4.61 36.31 -2.85
N SER A 578 4.87 35.95 -4.11
CA SER A 578 3.87 35.52 -5.09
C SER A 578 3.47 34.05 -4.97
N ARG A 579 4.24 33.24 -4.23
CA ARG A 579 3.96 31.79 -4.02
C ARG A 579 2.78 31.60 -3.08
N LYS A 580 1.60 31.45 -3.69
CA LYS A 580 0.32 31.29 -2.99
C LYS A 580 -0.24 29.90 -3.20
N CYS A 581 -0.89 29.36 -2.18
CA CYS A 581 -1.69 28.15 -2.29
C CYS A 581 -2.69 28.29 -3.45
N LEU A 582 -2.68 27.32 -4.38
CA LEU A 582 -3.56 27.38 -5.56
C LEU A 582 -5.03 27.46 -5.17
N TYR A 583 -5.42 26.80 -4.07
CA TYR A 583 -6.80 26.73 -3.59
C TYR A 583 -7.21 27.99 -2.81
N CYS A 584 -6.65 28.24 -1.63
CA CYS A 584 -7.10 29.35 -0.77
C CYS A 584 -6.42 30.71 -1.05
N GLY A 585 -5.44 30.78 -1.96
CA GLY A 585 -4.75 32.03 -2.30
C GLY A 585 -3.84 32.62 -1.22
N LYS A 586 -3.74 31.98 -0.04
CA LYS A 586 -2.84 32.41 1.05
C LYS A 586 -1.37 32.20 0.65
N PRO A 587 -0.46 33.14 0.97
CA PRO A 587 0.97 32.97 0.72
C PRO A 587 1.51 31.77 1.49
N ILE A 588 2.50 31.09 0.92
CA ILE A 588 3.21 29.99 1.56
C ILE A 588 4.68 30.39 1.65
N SER A 589 5.21 30.51 2.87
CA SER A 589 6.62 30.85 3.05
C SER A 589 7.55 29.64 2.89
N GLY A 590 8.84 29.86 2.63
CA GLY A 590 9.81 28.77 2.49
C GLY A 590 9.98 27.93 3.76
N SER A 591 9.90 28.55 4.94
CA SER A 591 9.89 27.82 6.22
C SER A 591 8.60 27.02 6.40
N GLU A 592 7.48 27.52 5.90
CA GLU A 592 6.16 26.90 6.05
C GLU A 592 5.96 25.67 5.16
N ILE A 593 6.61 25.53 4.00
CA ILE A 593 6.36 24.40 3.08
C ILE A 593 6.69 23.04 3.66
N PHE A 594 7.63 23.03 4.59
CA PHE A 594 8.00 21.81 5.27
C PHE A 594 6.88 21.45 6.24
N THR A 595 6.04 22.39 6.69
CA THR A 595 5.05 22.22 7.75
C THR A 595 3.96 21.16 7.54
N LYS A 596 3.37 20.57 8.59
CA LYS A 596 2.08 19.83 8.45
C LYS A 596 0.92 20.76 8.10
N ASN A 597 1.12 22.08 8.08
CA ASN A 597 0.15 22.98 7.48
C ASN A 597 0.20 22.89 5.95
N ILE A 598 1.29 22.39 5.36
CA ILE A 598 1.48 22.24 3.92
C ILE A 598 1.72 20.79 3.54
N GLU A 599 0.82 20.25 2.73
CA GLU A 599 0.90 18.89 2.22
C GLU A 599 1.22 18.90 0.72
N ILE A 600 1.92 17.86 0.27
CA ILE A 600 1.89 17.51 -1.15
C ILE A 600 0.52 16.94 -1.41
N GLU A 601 -0.25 17.67 -2.20
CA GLU A 601 -1.62 17.35 -2.57
C GLU A 601 -1.65 16.80 -4.00
N HIS A 602 -2.54 15.83 -4.25
CA HIS A 602 -2.80 15.33 -5.59
C HIS A 602 -3.97 16.08 -6.22
N ILE A 603 -3.67 16.91 -7.21
CA ILE A 603 -4.62 17.81 -7.89
C ILE A 603 -5.84 17.01 -8.35
N LEU A 604 -5.64 15.93 -9.10
CA LEU A 604 -6.66 14.91 -9.28
C LEU A 604 -6.52 13.84 -8.19
N PRO A 605 -7.63 13.39 -7.59
CA PRO A 605 -7.63 12.50 -6.43
C PRO A 605 -6.89 11.19 -6.72
N PHE A 606 -5.85 10.89 -5.94
CA PHE A 606 -5.06 9.66 -6.11
C PHE A 606 -5.91 8.40 -5.93
N GLY A 607 -6.91 8.42 -5.03
CA GLY A 607 -7.82 7.30 -4.79
C GLY A 607 -8.65 6.89 -6.01
N ARG A 608 -8.89 7.83 -6.93
CA ARG A 608 -9.65 7.62 -8.18
C ARG A 608 -8.76 7.50 -9.40
N THR A 609 -7.67 8.26 -9.47
CA THR A 609 -6.82 8.37 -10.68
C THR A 609 -5.55 7.53 -10.64
N LEU A 610 -5.05 7.22 -9.44
CA LEU A 610 -3.74 6.58 -9.23
C LEU A 610 -2.57 7.36 -9.86
N PHE A 611 -2.79 8.64 -10.18
CA PHE A 611 -1.83 9.47 -10.88
C PHE A 611 -0.84 10.08 -9.89
N ASP A 612 0.27 9.38 -9.63
CA ASP A 612 1.30 9.84 -8.68
C ASP A 612 2.42 10.69 -9.32
N GLY A 613 2.24 11.08 -10.58
CA GLY A 613 3.19 11.91 -11.32
C GLY A 613 3.37 13.29 -10.68
N GLU A 614 4.56 13.88 -10.81
CA GLU A 614 4.84 15.24 -10.31
C GLU A 614 3.92 16.30 -10.94
N THR A 615 3.42 16.05 -12.15
CA THR A 615 2.41 16.88 -12.83
C THR A 615 1.05 16.87 -12.13
N ASN A 616 0.70 15.82 -11.38
CA ASN A 616 -0.53 15.75 -10.59
C ASN A 616 -0.35 16.25 -9.16
N LYS A 617 0.84 16.74 -8.80
CA LYS A 617 1.12 17.14 -7.44
C LYS A 617 1.23 18.64 -7.35
N THR A 618 0.67 19.23 -6.32
CA THR A 618 0.99 20.59 -5.91
C THR A 618 1.28 20.59 -4.42
N ILE A 619 1.74 21.73 -3.90
CA ILE A 619 1.62 21.97 -2.47
C ILE A 619 0.36 22.77 -2.20
N ALA A 620 -0.32 22.42 -1.11
CA ALA A 620 -1.52 23.11 -0.65
C ALA A 620 -1.56 23.12 0.87
N HIS A 621 -2.35 24.03 1.42
CA HIS A 621 -2.64 23.97 2.85
C HIS A 621 -3.41 22.68 3.17
N THR A 622 -3.09 22.03 4.29
CA THR A 622 -3.72 20.80 4.76
C THR A 622 -5.21 20.97 4.94
N SER A 623 -5.66 22.15 5.37
CA SER A 623 -7.09 22.50 5.42
C SER A 623 -7.75 22.49 4.03
N CYS A 624 -7.07 22.98 2.99
CA CYS A 624 -7.56 22.93 1.61
C CYS A 624 -7.60 21.50 1.08
N ASN A 625 -6.56 20.71 1.33
CA ASN A 625 -6.52 19.29 0.95
C ASN A 625 -7.64 18.49 1.66
N ALA A 626 -7.84 18.73 2.97
CA ALA A 626 -8.90 18.12 3.76
C ALA A 626 -10.31 18.57 3.32
N PHE A 627 -10.45 19.78 2.79
CA PHE A 627 -11.70 20.24 2.18
C PHE A 627 -11.96 19.54 0.85
N LYS A 628 -10.94 19.46 -0.03
CA LYS A 628 -11.01 18.82 -1.34
C LYS A 628 -11.27 17.32 -1.29
N LYS A 629 -10.68 16.59 -0.34
CA LYS A 629 -10.85 15.13 -0.16
C LYS A 629 -10.56 14.36 -1.46
N ASP A 630 -11.40 13.38 -1.81
CA ASP A 630 -11.26 12.52 -2.98
C ASP A 630 -11.96 13.11 -4.23
N CYS A 631 -12.03 14.44 -4.31
CA CYS A 631 -12.60 15.21 -5.43
C CYS A 631 -11.50 15.86 -6.28
N SER A 632 -11.82 16.17 -7.54
CA SER A 632 -11.03 17.05 -8.41
C SER A 632 -11.13 18.51 -7.94
N PRO A 633 -10.27 19.43 -8.43
CA PRO A 633 -10.36 20.84 -8.05
C PRO A 633 -11.72 21.44 -8.42
N PHE A 634 -12.26 21.12 -9.60
CA PHE A 634 -13.56 21.61 -10.02
C PHE A 634 -14.71 21.02 -9.19
N GLU A 635 -14.68 19.71 -8.92
CA GLU A 635 -15.70 19.06 -8.07
C GLU A 635 -15.71 19.64 -6.64
N ALA A 636 -14.56 20.07 -6.13
CA ALA A 636 -14.44 20.63 -4.77
C ALA A 636 -14.71 22.13 -4.69
N PHE A 637 -14.31 22.90 -5.72
CA PHE A 637 -14.27 24.35 -5.66
C PHE A 637 -15.04 25.07 -6.76
N GLY A 638 -15.60 24.35 -7.75
CA GLY A 638 -16.26 24.94 -8.93
C GLY A 638 -17.45 25.83 -8.59
N SER A 639 -18.14 25.57 -7.48
CA SER A 639 -19.23 26.41 -6.97
C SER A 639 -18.77 27.63 -6.17
N SER A 640 -17.46 27.80 -5.95
CA SER A 640 -16.86 28.83 -5.08
C SER A 640 -17.39 28.81 -3.63
N PRO A 641 -17.18 27.70 -2.88
CA PRO A 641 -17.63 27.57 -1.51
C PRO A 641 -16.95 28.57 -0.57
N ASN A 642 -17.58 28.87 0.58
CA ASN A 642 -17.14 29.95 1.47
C ASN A 642 -15.65 29.84 1.86
N GLY A 643 -14.88 30.92 1.61
CA GLY A 643 -13.42 30.95 1.77
C GLY A 643 -12.60 30.53 0.54
N TYR A 644 -13.24 30.18 -0.58
CA TYR A 644 -12.62 29.82 -1.86
C TYR A 644 -13.32 30.49 -3.04
N ASN A 645 -12.58 30.80 -4.10
CA ASN A 645 -13.14 31.38 -5.33
C ASN A 645 -12.58 30.63 -6.54
N TRP A 646 -13.46 29.99 -7.32
CA TRP A 646 -13.06 29.17 -8.48
C TRP A 646 -12.31 29.96 -9.54
N HIS A 647 -12.78 31.17 -9.85
CA HIS A 647 -12.15 32.01 -10.86
C HIS A 647 -10.74 32.40 -10.47
N GLU A 648 -10.51 32.71 -9.19
CA GLU A 648 -9.17 32.99 -8.69
C GLU A 648 -8.28 31.73 -8.62
N ILE A 649 -8.85 30.57 -8.30
CA ILE A 649 -8.14 29.28 -8.33
C ILE A 649 -7.68 29.00 -9.77
N CYS A 650 -8.56 29.17 -10.75
CA CYS A 650 -8.25 29.05 -12.17
C CYS A 650 -7.19 30.06 -12.60
N ALA A 651 -7.27 31.32 -12.15
CA ALA A 651 -6.26 32.33 -12.47
C ALA A 651 -4.87 31.95 -11.92
N ARG A 652 -4.79 31.49 -10.67
CA ARG A 652 -3.55 30.99 -10.06
C ARG A 652 -3.06 29.70 -10.73
N ALA A 653 -3.95 28.79 -11.10
CA ALA A 653 -3.58 27.60 -11.84
C ALA A 653 -3.03 27.96 -13.22
N ASN A 654 -3.66 28.91 -13.93
CA ASN A 654 -3.26 29.34 -15.26
C ASN A 654 -1.89 30.02 -15.31
N SER A 655 -1.40 30.56 -14.19
CA SER A 655 -0.03 31.13 -14.10
C SER A 655 1.07 30.06 -13.95
N LEU A 656 0.72 28.79 -13.69
CA LEU A 656 1.69 27.70 -13.60
C LEU A 656 2.40 27.49 -14.95
N LYS A 657 3.73 27.37 -14.91
CA LYS A 657 4.53 27.17 -16.12
C LYS A 657 4.26 25.83 -16.81
N ASN A 658 3.81 24.81 -16.09
CA ASN A 658 3.61 23.46 -16.62
C ASN A 658 2.20 23.30 -17.26
N PRO A 659 2.07 23.22 -18.60
CA PRO A 659 0.77 23.11 -19.26
C PRO A 659 -0.01 21.84 -18.88
N ALA A 660 0.69 20.73 -18.63
CA ALA A 660 0.05 19.48 -18.26
C ALA A 660 -0.59 19.56 -16.86
N LYS A 661 0.03 20.33 -15.94
CA LYS A 661 -0.52 20.57 -14.60
C LYS A 661 -1.71 21.54 -14.66
N ARG A 662 -1.63 22.59 -15.49
CA ARG A 662 -2.74 23.53 -15.73
C ARG A 662 -4.01 22.83 -16.19
N ALA A 663 -3.88 21.89 -17.12
CA ALA A 663 -5.01 21.13 -17.65
C ALA A 663 -5.77 20.30 -16.58
N LEU A 664 -5.18 20.04 -15.41
CA LEU A 664 -5.83 19.28 -14.32
C LEU A 664 -6.81 20.13 -13.50
N PHE A 665 -6.84 21.44 -13.72
CA PHE A 665 -7.81 22.37 -13.13
C PHE A 665 -8.99 22.66 -14.08
N ALA A 666 -9.05 22.02 -15.25
CA ALA A 666 -10.21 22.10 -16.14
C ALA A 666 -11.43 21.39 -15.53
N GLU A 667 -12.63 21.84 -15.90
CA GLU A 667 -13.89 21.28 -15.39
C GLU A 667 -14.03 19.78 -15.71
N ASN A 668 -13.59 19.39 -16.91
CA ASN A 668 -13.61 18.01 -17.41
C ASN A 668 -12.29 17.24 -17.17
N ALA A 669 -11.42 17.70 -16.26
CA ALA A 669 -10.10 17.09 -16.04
C ALA A 669 -10.16 15.61 -15.63
N MET A 670 -11.15 15.22 -14.81
CA MET A 670 -11.35 13.82 -14.41
C MET A 670 -11.75 12.95 -15.59
N GLU A 671 -12.72 13.38 -16.40
CA GLU A 671 -13.18 12.66 -17.58
C GLU A 671 -12.03 12.47 -18.57
N LYS A 672 -11.24 13.53 -18.82
CA LYS A 672 -10.07 13.46 -19.70
C LYS A 672 -8.99 12.52 -19.16
N PHE A 673 -8.74 12.53 -17.85
CA PHE A 673 -7.76 11.64 -17.24
C PHE A 673 -8.17 10.17 -17.33
N GLU A 674 -9.45 9.86 -17.06
CA GLU A 674 -10.01 8.51 -17.15
C GLU A 674 -9.89 7.94 -18.58
N LYS A 675 -9.98 8.78 -19.60
CA LYS A 675 -9.76 8.42 -21.01
C LYS A 675 -8.29 8.13 -21.33
N ASP A 676 -7.34 8.87 -20.74
CA ASP A 676 -5.94 8.86 -21.18
C ASP A 676 -4.96 7.96 -20.39
N ASN A 677 -5.11 7.77 -19.07
CA ASN A 677 -3.94 7.40 -18.23
C ASN A 677 -4.15 6.50 -16.98
N SER A 678 -5.21 5.70 -16.90
CA SER A 678 -5.62 5.04 -15.65
C SER A 678 -4.65 4.02 -14.99
N PHE A 679 -3.45 3.70 -15.50
CA PHE A 679 -2.71 2.55 -14.92
C PHE A 679 -1.18 2.37 -15.18
N ILE A 680 -0.53 3.16 -16.04
CA ILE A 680 0.63 2.65 -16.80
C ILE A 680 2.00 2.76 -16.09
N GLN A 681 2.31 3.89 -15.43
CA GLN A 681 3.73 4.22 -15.13
C GLN A 681 4.41 3.31 -14.08
N ARG A 682 3.68 2.87 -13.05
CA ARG A 682 4.24 1.98 -12.00
C ARG A 682 4.40 0.54 -12.49
N GLN A 683 3.44 0.03 -13.26
CA GLN A 683 3.53 -1.30 -13.85
C GLN A 683 4.76 -1.45 -14.73
N LEU A 684 5.14 -0.39 -15.45
CA LEU A 684 6.38 -0.39 -16.25
C LEU A 684 7.64 -0.61 -15.38
N THR A 685 7.69 0.00 -14.20
CA THR A 685 8.84 -0.17 -13.28
C THR A 685 8.85 -1.57 -12.66
N ASP A 686 7.69 -2.06 -12.23
CA ASP A 686 7.55 -3.40 -11.66
C ASP A 686 7.85 -4.49 -12.70
N ASN A 687 7.38 -4.33 -13.94
CA ASN A 687 7.72 -5.22 -15.07
C ASN A 687 9.22 -5.19 -15.38
N ALA A 688 9.85 -4.00 -15.41
CA ALA A 688 11.29 -3.90 -15.63
C ALA A 688 12.13 -4.61 -14.54
N TYR A 689 11.65 -4.62 -13.30
CA TYR A 689 12.29 -5.37 -12.21
C TYR A 689 12.01 -6.87 -12.30
N LEU A 690 10.77 -7.26 -12.61
CA LEU A 690 10.38 -8.65 -12.85
C LEU A 690 11.21 -9.28 -13.97
N SER A 691 11.24 -8.69 -15.15
CA SER A 691 11.92 -9.27 -16.31
C SER A 691 13.42 -9.42 -16.09
N ARG A 692 14.08 -8.47 -15.40
CA ARG A 692 15.51 -8.59 -15.01
C ARG A 692 15.75 -9.76 -14.05
N SER A 693 14.87 -9.92 -13.06
CA SER A 693 14.97 -10.99 -12.08
C SER A 693 14.67 -12.35 -12.72
N ALA A 694 13.66 -12.41 -13.59
CA ALA A 694 13.26 -13.59 -14.33
C ALA A 694 14.36 -14.10 -15.26
N LEU A 695 15.10 -13.20 -15.95
CA LEU A 695 16.21 -13.60 -16.83
C LEU A 695 17.28 -14.39 -16.06
N ARG A 696 17.69 -13.89 -14.88
CA ARG A 696 18.65 -14.61 -14.01
C ARG A 696 18.06 -15.91 -13.48
N TYR A 697 16.80 -15.88 -13.09
CA TYR A 697 16.11 -17.04 -12.51
C TYR A 697 15.92 -18.17 -13.52
N LEU A 698 15.57 -17.87 -14.77
CA LEU A 698 15.33 -18.86 -15.83
C LEU A 698 16.62 -19.53 -16.32
N ARG A 699 17.79 -18.89 -16.12
CA ARG A 699 19.10 -19.50 -16.42
C ARG A 699 19.37 -20.78 -15.62
N CYS A 700 18.64 -20.96 -14.53
CA CYS A 700 18.71 -22.14 -13.67
C CYS A 700 18.29 -23.42 -14.40
N ILE A 701 17.40 -23.33 -15.40
CA ILE A 701 16.88 -24.50 -16.14
C ILE A 701 17.31 -24.55 -17.61
N CYS A 702 17.87 -23.45 -18.13
CA CYS A 702 18.24 -23.31 -19.53
C CYS A 702 19.42 -22.33 -19.66
N LYS A 703 20.51 -22.72 -20.31
CA LYS A 703 21.68 -21.83 -20.48
C LYS A 703 21.43 -20.75 -21.54
N ASP A 704 20.66 -21.06 -22.58
CA ASP A 704 20.36 -20.15 -23.68
C ASP A 704 19.09 -19.32 -23.42
N VAL A 705 19.24 -18.28 -22.60
CA VAL A 705 18.18 -17.32 -22.28
C VAL A 705 18.55 -15.91 -22.74
N TRP A 706 17.67 -15.28 -23.51
CA TRP A 706 17.81 -13.87 -23.90
C TRP A 706 16.52 -13.09 -23.73
N SER A 707 16.66 -11.78 -23.89
CA SER A 707 15.58 -10.83 -23.73
C SER A 707 15.25 -10.08 -25.01
N VAL A 708 13.97 -9.78 -25.19
CA VAL A 708 13.44 -8.96 -26.29
C VAL A 708 12.91 -7.64 -25.73
N ASN A 709 12.96 -6.60 -26.55
CA ASN A 709 12.42 -5.29 -26.24
C ASN A 709 10.94 -5.19 -26.64
N GLY A 710 10.06 -4.63 -25.78
CA GLY A 710 8.64 -4.49 -26.14
C GLY A 710 8.35 -3.64 -27.38
N GLY A 711 9.23 -2.69 -27.70
CA GLY A 711 9.19 -1.96 -28.97
C GLY A 711 9.43 -2.84 -30.19
N MET A 712 10.26 -3.89 -30.07
CA MET A 712 10.46 -4.89 -31.14
C MET A 712 9.25 -5.80 -31.27
N THR A 713 8.72 -6.29 -30.13
CA THR A 713 7.49 -7.10 -30.12
C THR A 713 6.36 -6.35 -30.81
N LYS A 714 6.16 -5.07 -30.49
CA LYS A 714 5.19 -4.21 -31.17
C LYS A 714 5.45 -4.11 -32.68
N LEU A 715 6.67 -3.76 -33.08
CA LEU A 715 7.02 -3.61 -34.50
C LEU A 715 6.71 -4.88 -35.32
N LEU A 716 7.09 -6.04 -34.81
CA LEU A 716 6.90 -7.31 -35.49
C LEU A 716 5.44 -7.78 -35.46
N ARG A 717 4.73 -7.54 -34.35
CA ARG A 717 3.29 -7.80 -34.26
C ARG A 717 2.51 -7.00 -35.31
N ASP A 718 2.85 -5.72 -35.49
CA ASP A 718 2.24 -4.84 -36.50
C ASP A 718 2.57 -5.34 -37.92
N LYS A 719 3.84 -5.67 -38.20
CA LYS A 719 4.31 -6.08 -39.53
C LYS A 719 3.85 -7.47 -39.97
N TRP A 720 3.75 -8.42 -39.05
CA TRP A 720 3.16 -9.74 -39.29
C TRP A 720 1.63 -9.73 -39.16
N ASN A 721 1.02 -8.55 -38.98
CA ASN A 721 -0.42 -8.34 -38.86
C ASN A 721 -1.07 -9.12 -37.70
N ILE A 722 -0.34 -9.52 -36.66
CA ILE A 722 -0.80 -10.45 -35.61
C ILE A 722 -1.98 -9.87 -34.80
N ASP A 723 -2.05 -8.56 -34.64
CA ASP A 723 -3.16 -7.91 -33.92
C ASP A 723 -4.54 -8.20 -34.54
N SER A 724 -4.62 -8.42 -35.86
CA SER A 724 -5.89 -8.70 -36.56
C SER A 724 -6.52 -10.05 -36.19
N ILE A 725 -5.80 -10.95 -35.50
CA ILE A 725 -6.31 -12.25 -35.04
C ILE A 725 -7.40 -12.03 -33.99
N LEU A 726 -7.14 -11.18 -32.99
CA LEU A 726 -8.06 -10.91 -31.89
C LEU A 726 -8.85 -9.61 -32.05
N LYS A 727 -8.37 -8.65 -32.85
CA LYS A 727 -8.95 -7.30 -32.94
C LYS A 727 -9.74 -7.11 -34.23
N ARG A 728 -10.96 -6.56 -34.12
CA ARG A 728 -11.72 -6.01 -35.27
C ARG A 728 -11.06 -4.72 -35.78
N LYS A 729 -11.27 -4.37 -37.04
CA LYS A 729 -10.93 -3.00 -37.49
C LYS A 729 -11.82 -2.02 -36.70
N ILE A 730 -11.24 -0.91 -36.27
CA ILE A 730 -11.98 0.13 -35.54
C ILE A 730 -13.07 0.69 -36.47
N ASP A 731 -14.31 0.71 -35.99
CA ASP A 731 -15.51 1.23 -36.66
C ASP A 731 -16.20 2.31 -35.81
N ASP A 732 -17.25 2.93 -36.37
CA ASP A 732 -17.98 4.01 -35.70
C ASP A 732 -18.59 3.59 -34.34
N PRO A 733 -19.19 2.39 -34.19
CA PRO A 733 -19.64 1.88 -32.89
C PRO A 733 -18.50 1.70 -31.87
N GLU A 734 -17.33 1.19 -32.27
CA GLU A 734 -16.16 1.12 -31.38
C GLU A 734 -15.68 2.50 -30.93
N ILE A 735 -15.67 3.47 -31.84
CA ILE A 735 -15.30 4.85 -31.52
C ILE A 735 -16.27 5.45 -30.51
N ALA A 736 -17.57 5.24 -30.69
CA ALA A 736 -18.56 5.74 -29.74
C ALA A 736 -18.45 5.05 -28.37
N HIS A 737 -18.27 3.71 -28.34
CA HIS A 737 -18.24 2.95 -27.08
C HIS A 737 -16.93 3.11 -26.30
N PHE A 738 -15.79 3.16 -26.98
CA PHE A 738 -14.46 3.33 -26.36
C PHE A 738 -13.92 4.77 -26.46
N GLU A 739 -14.73 5.70 -26.98
CA GLU A 739 -14.41 7.13 -27.13
C GLU A 739 -13.07 7.39 -27.87
N LEU A 740 -12.86 6.66 -28.96
CA LEU A 740 -11.64 6.75 -29.78
C LEU A 740 -11.70 7.95 -30.75
N LYS A 741 -10.58 8.29 -31.39
CA LYS A 741 -10.55 9.36 -32.41
C LYS A 741 -10.98 8.85 -33.78
N ASN A 742 -11.76 9.63 -34.54
CA ASN A 742 -12.22 9.29 -35.90
C ASN A 742 -11.07 8.96 -36.88
N GLU A 743 -9.88 9.53 -36.67
CA GLU A 743 -8.67 9.24 -37.45
C GLU A 743 -8.19 7.77 -37.34
N GLN A 744 -8.73 7.01 -36.39
CA GLN A 744 -8.36 5.62 -36.11
C GLN A 744 -9.26 4.60 -36.81
N ILE A 745 -10.32 5.04 -37.52
CA ILE A 745 -11.21 4.17 -38.29
C ILE A 745 -10.39 3.32 -39.28
N GLY A 746 -10.70 2.02 -39.34
CA GLY A 746 -10.04 1.07 -40.23
C GLY A 746 -8.67 0.55 -39.75
N GLN A 747 -8.15 1.03 -38.62
CA GLN A 747 -6.86 0.58 -38.06
C GLN A 747 -7.04 -0.61 -37.12
N TYR A 748 -5.96 -1.39 -36.94
CA TYR A 748 -5.85 -2.39 -35.88
C TYR A 748 -5.07 -1.82 -34.69
N LYS A 749 -5.64 -1.92 -33.48
CA LYS A 749 -4.99 -1.53 -32.22
C LYS A 749 -5.11 -2.67 -31.22
N LYS A 750 -3.98 -3.12 -30.65
CA LYS A 750 -3.91 -4.22 -29.67
C LYS A 750 -5.17 -4.36 -28.80
N ASN A 751 -5.85 -5.52 -28.89
CA ASN A 751 -7.04 -5.82 -28.10
C ASN A 751 -6.67 -6.08 -26.63
N ARG A 752 -6.95 -5.13 -25.74
CA ARG A 752 -6.67 -5.23 -24.30
C ARG A 752 -7.86 -5.76 -23.48
N TYR A 753 -8.99 -6.03 -24.13
CA TYR A 753 -10.22 -6.53 -23.48
C TYR A 753 -10.36 -8.05 -23.56
N ASP A 754 -9.45 -8.72 -24.29
CA ASP A 754 -9.33 -10.18 -24.38
C ASP A 754 -7.96 -10.64 -23.85
N HIS A 755 -7.94 -11.49 -22.83
CA HIS A 755 -6.72 -11.99 -22.18
C HIS A 755 -5.78 -12.75 -23.13
N ARG A 756 -6.28 -13.32 -24.23
CA ARG A 756 -5.50 -14.13 -25.18
C ARG A 756 -4.40 -13.32 -25.88
N HIS A 757 -4.45 -11.99 -25.85
CA HIS A 757 -3.39 -11.15 -26.43
C HIS A 757 -2.01 -11.41 -25.82
N HIS A 758 -1.93 -11.82 -24.54
CA HIS A 758 -0.66 -12.18 -23.90
C HIS A 758 0.01 -13.40 -24.57
N ALA A 759 -0.78 -14.38 -25.02
CA ALA A 759 -0.24 -15.53 -25.72
C ALA A 759 0.24 -15.14 -27.13
N LEU A 760 -0.43 -14.19 -27.80
CA LEU A 760 0.05 -13.63 -29.07
C LEU A 760 1.38 -12.89 -28.89
N ASP A 761 1.53 -12.09 -27.84
CA ASP A 761 2.79 -11.43 -27.52
C ASP A 761 3.89 -12.46 -27.23
N ALA A 762 3.61 -13.48 -26.42
CA ALA A 762 4.55 -14.58 -26.14
C ALA A 762 4.98 -15.34 -27.41
N SER A 763 4.06 -15.51 -28.37
CA SER A 763 4.35 -16.08 -29.68
C SER A 763 5.33 -15.22 -30.47
N VAL A 764 5.08 -13.91 -30.58
CA VAL A 764 6.00 -12.98 -31.24
C VAL A 764 7.37 -12.99 -30.56
N ILE A 765 7.41 -12.99 -29.22
CA ILE A 765 8.64 -13.07 -28.42
C ILE A 765 9.44 -14.34 -28.76
N ALA A 766 8.78 -15.50 -28.84
CA ALA A 766 9.45 -16.77 -29.16
C ALA A 766 10.06 -16.77 -30.58
N LEU A 767 9.45 -16.07 -31.53
CA LEU A 767 9.95 -16.02 -32.92
C LEU A 767 11.20 -15.15 -33.08
N ILE A 768 11.52 -14.30 -32.10
CA ILE A 768 12.64 -13.35 -32.18
C ILE A 768 13.93 -13.99 -31.69
N ASP A 769 14.89 -14.18 -32.60
CA ASP A 769 16.23 -14.66 -32.27
C ASP A 769 17.23 -13.53 -31.97
N ARG A 770 18.45 -13.91 -31.54
CA ARG A 770 19.51 -12.95 -31.19
C ARG A 770 20.00 -12.12 -32.38
N ALA A 771 20.00 -12.70 -33.59
CA ALA A 771 20.44 -12.00 -34.79
C ALA A 771 19.45 -10.87 -35.13
N MET A 772 18.15 -11.15 -35.07
CA MET A 772 17.09 -10.14 -35.20
C MET A 772 17.23 -9.03 -34.16
N VAL A 773 17.50 -9.36 -32.88
CA VAL A 773 17.71 -8.37 -31.82
C VAL A 773 18.91 -7.47 -32.13
N GLN A 774 20.02 -8.05 -32.56
CA GLN A 774 21.23 -7.29 -32.91
C GLN A 774 20.99 -6.38 -34.11
N GLU A 775 20.35 -6.89 -35.16
CA GLU A 775 20.12 -6.14 -36.39
C GLU A 775 19.16 -4.98 -36.18
N ILE A 776 18.01 -5.21 -35.53
CA ILE A 776 17.06 -4.14 -35.21
C ILE A 776 17.71 -3.09 -34.30
N SER A 777 18.57 -3.51 -33.36
CA SER A 777 19.33 -2.58 -32.50
C SER A 777 20.34 -1.75 -33.29
N ARG A 778 21.04 -2.35 -34.27
CA ARG A 778 21.99 -1.67 -35.16
C ARG A 778 21.28 -0.64 -36.04
N LEU A 779 20.18 -1.03 -36.70
CA LEU A 779 19.37 -0.14 -37.54
C LEU A 779 18.78 1.04 -36.75
N ASN A 780 18.33 0.79 -35.51
CA ASN A 780 17.86 1.85 -34.62
C ASN A 780 18.99 2.83 -34.21
N GLN A 781 20.22 2.34 -34.05
CA GLN A 781 21.38 3.18 -33.71
C GLN A 781 21.72 4.17 -34.84
N ILE A 782 21.53 3.78 -36.11
CA ILE A 782 21.81 4.59 -37.31
C ILE A 782 20.57 5.35 -37.86
N ARG A 783 19.46 5.42 -37.10
CA ARG A 783 18.21 6.13 -37.48
C ARG A 783 17.45 5.59 -38.68
N GLN A 784 17.71 4.35 -39.11
CA GLN A 784 17.00 3.75 -40.24
C GLN A 784 15.81 2.89 -39.80
N LYS A 785 15.08 3.29 -38.75
CA LYS A 785 13.97 2.51 -38.17
C LYS A 785 12.84 2.24 -39.19
N ASN A 786 12.66 3.12 -40.18
CA ASN A 786 11.66 2.97 -41.23
C ASN A 786 12.10 2.05 -42.39
N ARG A 787 13.38 1.65 -42.43
CA ARG A 787 13.95 0.72 -43.42
C ARG A 787 14.14 -0.69 -42.88
N ILE A 788 13.51 -1.02 -41.75
CA ILE A 788 13.54 -2.39 -41.22
C ILE A 788 12.70 -3.26 -42.17
N GLU A 789 13.37 -3.97 -43.06
CA GLU A 789 12.80 -5.12 -43.76
C GLU A 789 12.57 -6.21 -42.72
N VAL A 790 11.30 -6.40 -42.35
CA VAL A 790 10.93 -7.43 -41.40
C VAL A 790 10.96 -8.78 -42.13
N PRO A 791 11.67 -9.79 -41.60
CA PRO A 791 11.70 -11.09 -42.23
C PRO A 791 10.29 -11.68 -42.30
N GLN A 792 10.06 -12.53 -43.30
CA GLN A 792 8.84 -13.33 -43.35
C GLN A 792 8.69 -14.10 -42.04
N MET A 793 7.46 -14.16 -41.54
CA MET A 793 7.15 -14.91 -40.32
C MET A 793 7.59 -16.37 -40.53
N PRO A 794 8.42 -16.94 -39.64
CA PRO A 794 9.05 -18.24 -39.91
C PRO A 794 8.08 -19.41 -39.75
N VAL A 795 6.85 -19.14 -39.30
CA VAL A 795 5.79 -20.13 -39.05
C VAL A 795 4.47 -19.68 -39.67
N ARG A 796 3.55 -20.62 -39.90
CA ARG A 796 2.25 -20.32 -40.51
C ARG A 796 1.35 -19.56 -39.55
N ARG A 797 0.85 -18.41 -39.99
CA ARG A 797 -0.12 -17.61 -39.24
C ARG A 797 -1.42 -18.38 -38.90
N SER A 798 -1.84 -19.32 -39.74
CA SER A 798 -3.04 -20.14 -39.52
C SER A 798 -2.93 -21.01 -38.26
N GLU A 799 -1.74 -21.51 -37.93
CA GLU A 799 -1.50 -22.29 -36.70
C GLU A 799 -1.79 -21.44 -35.45
N LEU A 800 -1.40 -20.16 -35.46
CA LEU A 800 -1.68 -19.24 -34.35
C LEU A 800 -3.18 -18.99 -34.22
N ILE A 801 -3.89 -18.77 -35.33
CA ILE A 801 -5.34 -18.52 -35.32
C ILE A 801 -6.08 -19.70 -34.69
N GLU A 802 -5.74 -20.92 -35.10
CA GLU A 802 -6.34 -22.14 -34.56
C GLU A 802 -6.05 -22.29 -33.07
N LYS A 803 -4.78 -22.17 -32.65
CA LYS A 803 -4.41 -22.33 -31.24
C LYS A 803 -5.04 -21.27 -30.35
N VAL A 804 -5.06 -20.00 -30.77
CA VAL A 804 -5.66 -18.89 -30.01
C VAL A 804 -7.16 -19.11 -29.76
N LYS A 805 -7.87 -19.69 -30.72
CA LYS A 805 -9.31 -19.97 -30.59
C LYS A 805 -9.62 -20.89 -29.42
N TYR A 806 -8.74 -21.84 -29.10
CA TYR A 806 -8.96 -22.88 -28.09
C TYR A 806 -8.18 -22.67 -26.77
N ILE A 807 -7.57 -21.50 -26.55
CA ILE A 807 -6.88 -21.22 -25.28
C ILE A 807 -7.88 -21.15 -24.13
N ALA A 808 -7.83 -22.08 -23.18
CA ALA A 808 -8.49 -21.90 -21.89
C ALA A 808 -7.59 -21.06 -20.97
N VAL A 809 -7.96 -19.78 -20.80
CA VAL A 809 -7.20 -18.85 -19.94
C VAL A 809 -7.19 -19.34 -18.50
N SER A 810 -5.99 -19.52 -17.95
CA SER A 810 -5.77 -20.00 -16.59
C SER A 810 -5.80 -18.85 -15.59
N PHE A 811 -6.58 -18.93 -14.52
CA PHE A 811 -6.70 -17.95 -13.45
C PHE A 811 -6.21 -18.59 -12.16
N LYS A 812 -5.45 -17.84 -11.36
CA LYS A 812 -5.01 -18.32 -10.06
C LYS A 812 -6.20 -18.34 -9.09
N PRO A 813 -6.63 -19.51 -8.59
CA PRO A 813 -7.74 -19.56 -7.65
C PRO A 813 -7.39 -18.86 -6.33
N ASP A 814 -8.41 -18.25 -5.71
CA ASP A 814 -8.38 -17.79 -4.31
C ASP A 814 -9.50 -18.47 -3.51
N HIS A 815 -9.15 -19.62 -2.93
CA HIS A 815 -10.06 -20.37 -2.07
C HIS A 815 -9.84 -20.09 -0.59
N GLY A 816 -8.87 -19.24 -0.22
CA GLY A 816 -8.42 -19.13 1.17
C GLY A 816 -9.41 -18.39 2.06
N TRP A 817 -9.64 -18.88 3.27
CA TRP A 817 -10.39 -18.18 4.32
C TRP A 817 -9.70 -16.88 4.79
N GLN A 818 -8.39 -16.77 4.56
CA GLN A 818 -7.56 -15.65 5.00
C GLN A 818 -7.86 -14.38 4.19
N GLY A 819 -8.45 -13.38 4.83
CA GLY A 819 -8.78 -12.10 4.19
C GLY A 819 -9.46 -11.15 5.16
N LYS A 820 -9.97 -10.03 4.63
CA LYS A 820 -10.79 -9.11 5.42
C LYS A 820 -12.16 -9.76 5.66
N LEU A 821 -12.58 -9.83 6.92
CA LEU A 821 -13.82 -10.50 7.33
C LEU A 821 -15.03 -9.56 7.26
N SER A 822 -14.81 -8.29 7.59
CA SER A 822 -15.85 -7.27 7.68
C SER A 822 -15.30 -5.91 7.30
N LYS A 823 -16.20 -4.99 6.94
CA LYS A 823 -15.88 -3.56 6.92
C LYS A 823 -15.60 -3.09 8.36
N GLU A 824 -14.89 -1.97 8.48
CA GLU A 824 -14.45 -1.44 9.79
C GLU A 824 -15.56 -0.69 10.54
N THR A 825 -16.63 -0.32 9.85
CA THR A 825 -17.76 0.43 10.42
C THR A 825 -18.54 -0.42 11.42
N LEU A 826 -18.59 0.03 12.68
CA LEU A 826 -19.45 -0.53 13.71
C LEU A 826 -20.90 -0.08 13.52
N LEU A 827 -21.82 -1.02 13.66
CA LEU A 827 -23.26 -0.83 13.54
C LEU A 827 -23.95 -1.01 14.89
N GLY A 828 -24.91 -0.13 15.18
CA GLY A 828 -25.92 -0.33 16.21
C GLY A 828 -27.15 -1.05 15.64
N LYS A 829 -28.00 -1.57 16.51
CA LYS A 829 -29.31 -2.14 16.15
C LYS A 829 -30.40 -1.29 16.78
N ILE A 830 -31.42 -0.93 16.01
CA ILE A 830 -32.62 -0.23 16.47
C ILE A 830 -33.85 -1.04 16.08
N LYS A 831 -34.98 -0.81 16.76
CA LYS A 831 -36.30 -1.28 16.34
C LYS A 831 -37.10 -0.09 15.84
N LYS A 832 -37.73 -0.21 14.67
CA LYS A 832 -38.67 0.78 14.12
C LYS A 832 -40.04 0.09 13.94
N ILE A 833 -41.11 0.84 14.14
CA ILE A 833 -42.46 0.38 13.84
C ILE A 833 -42.68 0.57 12.34
N GLU A 834 -43.10 -0.48 11.65
CA GLU A 834 -43.53 -0.43 10.25
C GLU A 834 -44.91 -1.02 10.11
N LYS A 835 -45.72 -0.40 9.24
CA LYS A 835 -47.02 -0.94 8.85
C LYS A 835 -46.82 -1.87 7.67
N VAL A 836 -47.07 -3.16 7.88
CA VAL A 836 -46.90 -4.22 6.87
C VAL A 836 -48.24 -4.87 6.54
N ASP A 837 -48.34 -5.45 5.34
CA ASP A 837 -49.49 -6.27 4.96
C ASP A 837 -49.49 -7.58 5.76
N ILE A 838 -50.65 -8.10 6.14
CA ILE A 838 -50.77 -9.40 6.81
C ILE A 838 -50.10 -10.55 6.03
N ASP A 839 -50.07 -10.47 4.69
CA ASP A 839 -49.41 -11.43 3.81
C ASP A 839 -47.90 -11.55 4.06
N SER A 840 -47.31 -10.55 4.73
CA SER A 840 -45.90 -10.56 5.11
C SER A 840 -45.59 -11.45 6.33
N ILE A 841 -46.59 -11.80 7.15
CA ILE A 841 -46.43 -12.64 8.35
C ILE A 841 -46.36 -14.11 7.95
N LYS A 842 -45.15 -14.67 7.86
CA LYS A 842 -44.93 -16.04 7.32
C LYS A 842 -44.44 -17.04 8.35
N THR A 843 -43.88 -16.55 9.45
CA THR A 843 -43.22 -17.35 10.47
C THR A 843 -43.72 -16.97 11.87
N ASP A 844 -43.41 -17.81 12.85
CA ASP A 844 -43.75 -17.51 14.25
C ASP A 844 -42.95 -16.32 14.79
N ASP A 845 -41.73 -16.10 14.27
CA ASP A 845 -40.93 -14.89 14.54
C ASP A 845 -41.60 -13.61 14.00
N ASP A 846 -42.28 -13.70 12.85
CA ASP A 846 -43.03 -12.57 12.31
C ASP A 846 -44.23 -12.24 13.21
N ILE A 847 -44.89 -13.24 13.80
CA ILE A 847 -45.93 -13.03 14.81
C ILE A 847 -45.36 -12.31 16.02
N ALA A 848 -44.22 -12.79 16.55
CA ALA A 848 -43.54 -12.16 17.68
C ALA A 848 -43.14 -10.69 17.43
N SER A 849 -43.05 -10.29 16.15
CA SER A 849 -42.77 -8.91 15.75
C SER A 849 -43.98 -7.98 15.79
N ILE A 850 -45.22 -8.49 15.84
CA ILE A 850 -46.45 -7.68 15.91
C ILE A 850 -46.40 -6.80 17.14
N LYS A 851 -46.59 -5.48 16.99
CA LYS A 851 -46.45 -4.51 18.08
C LYS A 851 -47.51 -4.67 19.15
N ASP A 852 -48.76 -4.85 18.73
CA ASP A 852 -49.91 -4.96 19.62
C ASP A 852 -49.99 -6.37 20.22
N ASP A 853 -49.95 -6.46 21.55
CA ASP A 853 -49.91 -7.73 22.27
C ASP A 853 -51.23 -8.52 22.15
N ALA A 854 -52.38 -7.84 22.04
CA ALA A 854 -53.67 -8.49 21.87
C ALA A 854 -53.80 -9.10 20.47
N ILE A 855 -53.37 -8.36 19.43
CA ILE A 855 -53.32 -8.87 18.06
C ILE A 855 -52.30 -10.02 17.97
N ARG A 856 -51.11 -9.88 18.56
CA ARG A 856 -50.10 -10.94 18.61
C ARG A 856 -50.65 -12.23 19.21
N THR A 857 -51.29 -12.13 20.38
CA THR A 857 -51.88 -13.28 21.08
C THR A 857 -52.93 -13.97 20.21
N ARG A 858 -53.78 -13.23 19.48
CA ARG A 858 -54.74 -13.82 18.53
C ARG A 858 -54.04 -14.59 17.41
N PHE A 859 -52.96 -14.04 16.85
CA PHE A 859 -52.15 -14.74 15.84
C PHE A 859 -51.56 -16.04 16.40
N GLU A 860 -50.99 -16.00 17.61
CA GLU A 860 -50.43 -17.19 18.28
C GLU A 860 -51.50 -18.24 18.58
N THR A 861 -52.69 -17.84 19.03
CA THR A 861 -53.81 -18.76 19.28
C THR A 861 -54.29 -19.42 17.99
N LYS A 862 -54.55 -18.63 16.94
CA LYS A 862 -54.95 -19.17 15.64
C LYS A 862 -53.86 -20.03 15.01
N ARG A 863 -52.59 -19.70 15.26
CA ARG A 863 -51.44 -20.49 14.85
C ARG A 863 -51.41 -21.87 15.53
N ARG A 864 -51.72 -21.94 16.82
CA ARG A 864 -51.88 -23.21 17.56
C ARG A 864 -53.08 -24.03 17.07
N GLU A 865 -54.21 -23.39 16.80
CA GLU A 865 -55.44 -24.07 16.33
C GLU A 865 -55.31 -24.63 14.91
N LEU A 866 -54.76 -23.84 13.97
CA LEU A 866 -54.82 -24.16 12.54
C LEU A 866 -53.53 -24.79 12.00
N GLY A 867 -52.42 -24.69 12.73
CA GLY A 867 -51.10 -25.25 12.39
C GLY A 867 -50.42 -24.68 11.13
N ASN A 868 -51.15 -23.98 10.24
CA ASN A 868 -50.66 -23.48 8.95
C ASN A 868 -50.82 -21.96 8.84
N MET A 869 -49.71 -21.23 8.68
CA MET A 869 -49.68 -19.78 8.58
C MET A 869 -50.54 -19.20 7.45
N ALA A 870 -50.68 -19.89 6.32
CA ALA A 870 -51.52 -19.41 5.22
C ALA A 870 -53.01 -19.36 5.60
N LYS A 871 -53.47 -20.36 6.37
CA LYS A 871 -54.85 -20.40 6.89
C LYS A 871 -55.06 -19.32 7.96
N VAL A 872 -54.10 -19.15 8.87
CA VAL A 872 -54.13 -18.09 9.90
C VAL A 872 -54.26 -16.71 9.25
N ARG A 873 -53.43 -16.41 8.24
CA ARG A 873 -53.51 -15.16 7.50
C ARG A 873 -54.86 -14.98 6.81
N ALA A 874 -55.37 -16.02 6.14
CA ALA A 874 -56.65 -15.92 5.42
C ALA A 874 -57.82 -15.55 6.36
N VAL A 875 -57.87 -16.14 7.56
CA VAL A 875 -58.92 -15.85 8.56
C VAL A 875 -58.79 -14.44 9.13
N LEU A 876 -57.57 -14.01 9.44
CA LEU A 876 -57.33 -12.72 10.10
C LEU A 876 -57.21 -11.54 9.12
N LYS A 877 -57.19 -11.77 7.81
CA LYS A 877 -56.97 -10.74 6.78
C LYS A 877 -58.10 -9.73 6.67
N THR A 878 -59.33 -10.15 6.92
CA THR A 878 -60.50 -9.27 6.95
C THR A 878 -60.48 -8.36 8.17
N GLU A 879 -60.02 -8.85 9.32
CA GLU A 879 -59.93 -8.07 10.56
C GLU A 879 -58.69 -7.17 10.60
N PHE A 880 -57.54 -7.65 10.11
CA PHE A 880 -56.25 -6.97 10.20
C PHE A 880 -55.49 -6.98 8.86
N PRO A 881 -55.96 -6.25 7.84
CA PRO A 881 -55.30 -6.22 6.53
C PRO A 881 -53.88 -5.64 6.58
N LYS A 882 -53.63 -4.72 7.52
CA LYS A 882 -52.31 -4.15 7.79
C LYS A 882 -52.02 -4.15 9.29
N LEU A 883 -50.76 -4.40 9.63
CA LEU A 883 -50.30 -4.60 11.01
C LEU A 883 -49.09 -3.73 11.28
N ASP A 884 -49.03 -3.15 12.47
CA ASP A 884 -47.81 -2.50 12.97
C ASP A 884 -46.88 -3.57 13.54
N VAL A 885 -45.67 -3.69 13.00
CA VAL A 885 -44.64 -4.63 13.45
C VAL A 885 -43.35 -3.92 13.85
N PHE A 886 -42.67 -4.45 14.86
CA PHE A 886 -41.33 -4.05 15.24
C PHE A 886 -40.29 -4.70 14.34
N LYS A 887 -39.74 -3.93 13.42
CA LYS A 887 -38.67 -4.38 12.54
C LYS A 887 -37.32 -3.87 13.01
N SER A 888 -36.34 -4.76 13.01
CA SER A 888 -34.97 -4.42 13.40
C SER A 888 -34.18 -3.86 12.23
N TYR A 889 -33.49 -2.75 12.46
CA TYR A 889 -32.58 -2.12 11.52
C TYR A 889 -31.19 -1.97 12.10
N TYR A 890 -30.18 -2.08 11.25
CA TYR A 890 -28.81 -1.74 11.61
C TYR A 890 -28.51 -0.30 11.23
N VAL A 891 -27.76 0.41 12.07
CA VAL A 891 -27.52 1.84 11.88
C VAL A 891 -26.07 2.21 12.13
N SER A 892 -25.56 3.18 11.38
CA SER A 892 -24.26 3.82 11.60
C SER A 892 -24.44 5.33 11.77
N ARG A 893 -23.49 5.98 12.44
CA ARG A 893 -23.42 7.45 12.45
C ARG A 893 -22.66 7.92 11.21
N THR A 894 -23.32 8.72 10.39
CA THR A 894 -22.79 9.24 9.14
C THR A 894 -22.66 10.77 9.26
N PRO A 895 -21.49 11.36 8.94
CA PRO A 895 -21.37 12.81 8.80
C PRO A 895 -22.37 13.35 7.79
N ILE A 896 -23.09 14.42 8.14
CA ILE A 896 -24.16 14.95 7.27
C ILE A 896 -23.62 15.38 5.91
N VAL A 897 -22.43 15.97 5.90
CA VAL A 897 -21.65 16.40 4.72
C VAL A 897 -21.18 15.27 3.81
N SER A 898 -21.39 14.01 4.21
CA SER A 898 -21.04 12.81 3.41
C SER A 898 -22.26 12.08 2.87
N LEU A 899 -23.47 12.61 3.11
CA LEU A 899 -24.69 12.06 2.54
C LEU A 899 -24.73 12.29 1.03
N THR A 900 -25.43 11.40 0.34
CA THR A 900 -25.82 11.54 -1.06
C THR A 900 -27.34 11.64 -1.10
N GLU A 901 -27.92 12.21 -2.16
CA GLU A 901 -29.38 12.32 -2.33
C GLU A 901 -30.11 10.99 -2.07
N LYS A 902 -29.58 9.89 -2.62
CA LYS A 902 -30.12 8.52 -2.45
C LYS A 902 -30.16 8.02 -1.00
N ASN A 903 -29.39 8.63 -0.11
CA ASN A 903 -29.20 8.17 1.26
C ASN A 903 -29.94 9.03 2.30
N ILE A 904 -30.56 10.15 1.92
CA ILE A 904 -31.32 11.02 2.82
C ILE A 904 -32.46 10.23 3.49
N ASP A 905 -33.16 9.40 2.72
CA ASP A 905 -34.26 8.57 3.24
C ASP A 905 -33.79 7.52 4.25
N SER A 906 -32.49 7.24 4.31
CA SER A 906 -31.93 6.33 5.30
C SER A 906 -31.75 6.99 6.67
N ILE A 907 -31.93 8.31 6.82
CA ILE A 907 -31.86 8.97 8.14
C ILE A 907 -32.94 8.38 9.06
N VAL A 908 -32.55 8.07 10.30
CA VAL A 908 -33.44 7.44 11.28
C VAL A 908 -34.38 8.46 11.93
N ASP A 909 -33.86 9.65 12.24
CA ASP A 909 -34.62 10.71 12.88
C ASP A 909 -35.47 11.44 11.84
N GLU A 910 -36.79 11.27 11.90
CA GLU A 910 -37.70 11.83 10.90
C GLU A 910 -37.72 13.36 10.94
N LYS A 911 -37.59 13.98 12.12
CA LYS A 911 -37.57 15.45 12.24
C LYS A 911 -36.32 16.02 11.57
N ILE A 912 -35.16 15.44 11.83
CA ILE A 912 -33.91 15.88 11.17
C ILE A 912 -34.00 15.64 9.65
N LYS A 913 -34.58 14.51 9.23
CA LYS A 913 -34.75 14.18 7.81
C LYS A 913 -35.65 15.19 7.09
N GLU A 914 -36.80 15.52 7.67
CA GLU A 914 -37.73 16.51 7.14
C GLU A 914 -37.09 17.89 7.09
N ASN A 915 -36.46 18.33 8.19
CA ASN A 915 -35.72 19.59 8.23
C ASN A 915 -34.67 19.66 7.12
N LEU A 916 -33.92 18.58 6.91
CA LEU A 916 -32.90 18.53 5.85
C LEU A 916 -33.53 18.59 4.45
N LYS A 917 -34.62 17.84 4.21
CA LYS A 917 -35.34 17.88 2.92
C LYS A 917 -35.91 19.28 2.64
N THR A 918 -36.50 19.92 3.63
CA THR A 918 -37.01 21.29 3.52
C THR A 918 -35.87 22.25 3.24
N PHE A 919 -34.76 22.16 3.98
CA PHE A 919 -33.59 23.00 3.77
C PHE A 919 -33.01 22.85 2.35
N ILE A 920 -32.91 21.62 1.84
CA ILE A 920 -32.48 21.33 0.45
C ILE A 920 -33.43 21.98 -0.56
N LYS A 921 -34.73 21.94 -0.32
CA LYS A 921 -35.75 22.54 -1.21
C LYS A 921 -35.74 24.07 -1.16
N GLU A 922 -35.42 24.66 -0.02
CA GLU A 922 -35.33 26.10 0.17
C GLU A 922 -34.03 26.71 -0.38
N HIS A 923 -32.99 25.88 -0.55
CA HIS A 923 -31.66 26.31 -1.00
C HIS A 923 -31.26 25.65 -2.33
N THR A 924 -32.18 25.59 -3.29
CA THR A 924 -31.94 25.00 -4.63
C THR A 924 -30.93 25.78 -5.47
N ASP A 925 -30.61 27.01 -5.08
CA ASP A 925 -29.54 27.85 -5.61
C ASP A 925 -28.14 27.32 -5.29
N LEU A 926 -28.01 26.44 -4.29
CA LEU A 926 -26.73 25.85 -3.86
C LEU A 926 -26.57 24.43 -4.38
N SER A 927 -25.31 23.99 -4.56
CA SER A 927 -25.04 22.58 -4.84
C SER A 927 -25.41 21.70 -3.65
N PHE A 928 -25.71 20.43 -3.90
CA PHE A 928 -26.09 19.48 -2.84
C PHE A 928 -25.05 19.39 -1.70
N ALA A 929 -23.75 19.48 -2.03
CA ALA A 929 -22.69 19.45 -1.04
C ALA A 929 -22.70 20.71 -0.13
N GLU A 930 -22.97 21.88 -0.70
CA GLU A 930 -23.05 23.15 0.04
C GLU A 930 -24.30 23.22 0.93
N GLN A 931 -25.43 22.72 0.43
CA GLN A 931 -26.65 22.57 1.23
C GLN A 931 -26.38 21.77 2.52
N LEU A 932 -25.68 20.64 2.40
CA LEU A 932 -25.31 19.81 3.56
C LEU A 932 -24.33 20.50 4.50
N GLN A 933 -23.37 21.26 3.98
CA GLN A 933 -22.42 22.01 4.81
C GLN A 933 -23.12 23.12 5.60
N LYS A 934 -23.94 23.95 4.96
CA LYS A 934 -24.71 25.01 5.64
C LYS A 934 -25.68 24.44 6.67
N PHE A 935 -26.35 23.33 6.35
CA PHE A 935 -27.22 22.66 7.31
C PHE A 935 -26.46 22.20 8.56
N SER A 936 -25.22 21.72 8.41
CA SER A 936 -24.36 21.31 9.53
C SER A 936 -23.93 22.47 10.43
N GLU A 937 -23.84 23.68 9.88
CA GLU A 937 -23.41 24.90 10.58
C GLU A 937 -24.59 25.66 11.20
N THR A 938 -25.81 25.31 10.83
CA THR A 938 -27.04 25.94 11.35
C THR A 938 -27.25 25.59 12.83
N ASP A 939 -27.56 26.60 13.65
CA ASP A 939 -27.89 26.41 15.05
C ASP A 939 -29.38 26.01 15.20
N TRP A 940 -29.61 24.81 15.74
CA TRP A 940 -30.94 24.27 16.00
C TRP A 940 -31.30 24.41 17.48
N ILE A 941 -32.58 24.63 17.79
CA ILE A 941 -33.05 24.74 19.18
C ILE A 941 -33.57 23.38 19.66
N GLY A 942 -33.04 22.92 20.80
CA GLY A 942 -33.40 21.66 21.45
C GLY A 942 -34.83 21.67 21.99
N LYS A 943 -35.28 20.52 22.50
CA LYS A 943 -36.51 20.51 23.31
C LYS A 943 -36.25 21.24 24.63
N PRO A 944 -37.22 22.03 25.15
CA PRO A 944 -37.15 22.56 26.51
C PRO A 944 -36.96 21.43 27.52
N SER A 945 -36.31 21.70 28.65
CA SER A 945 -36.22 20.71 29.73
C SER A 945 -37.61 20.43 30.30
N ALA A 946 -37.79 19.28 30.97
CA ALA A 946 -39.01 19.01 31.74
C ALA A 946 -39.31 20.14 32.75
N ASP A 947 -38.25 20.76 33.28
CA ASP A 947 -38.32 21.91 34.21
C ASP A 947 -38.53 23.28 33.53
N GLY A 948 -38.95 23.33 32.26
CA GLY A 948 -39.30 24.57 31.56
C GLY A 948 -38.14 25.44 31.08
N LYS A 949 -36.88 25.00 31.17
CA LYS A 949 -35.74 25.76 30.63
C LYS A 949 -35.75 25.74 29.10
N PRO A 950 -35.47 26.86 28.42
CA PRO A 950 -35.42 26.93 26.96
C PRO A 950 -34.44 25.89 26.41
N GLY A 951 -34.79 25.32 25.25
CA GLY A 951 -33.99 24.29 24.59
C GLY A 951 -32.59 24.80 24.24
N LYS A 952 -31.56 24.03 24.55
CA LYS A 952 -30.17 24.40 24.22
C LYS A 952 -29.96 24.47 22.71
N LYS A 953 -29.14 25.42 22.26
CA LYS A 953 -28.70 25.50 20.86
C LYS A 953 -27.71 24.37 20.57
N TYR A 954 -27.89 23.68 19.46
CA TYR A 954 -27.00 22.59 19.03
C TYR A 954 -26.81 22.58 17.52
N ARG A 955 -25.71 21.96 17.06
CA ARG A 955 -25.41 21.75 15.64
C ARG A 955 -25.45 20.27 15.27
N ILE A 956 -25.86 19.97 14.03
CA ILE A 956 -26.01 18.60 13.55
C ILE A 956 -24.84 18.23 12.63
N GLU A 957 -23.75 17.71 13.22
CA GLU A 957 -22.60 17.25 12.43
C GLU A 957 -22.80 15.83 11.84
N LYS A 958 -23.53 14.98 12.57
CA LYS A 958 -23.68 13.55 12.27
C LYS A 958 -25.09 13.08 12.54
N VAL A 959 -25.61 12.27 11.63
CA VAL A 959 -26.94 11.65 11.73
C VAL A 959 -26.83 10.13 11.78
N ARG A 960 -27.83 9.46 12.37
CA ARG A 960 -27.92 8.00 12.30
C ARG A 960 -28.60 7.60 11.00
N CYS A 961 -27.96 6.77 10.21
CA CYS A 961 -28.52 6.25 8.96
C CYS A 961 -28.71 4.74 9.04
N ILE A 962 -29.81 4.25 8.47
CA ILE A 962 -30.10 2.84 8.25
C ILE A 962 -29.08 2.27 7.26
N ASN A 963 -28.43 1.20 7.69
CA ASN A 963 -27.54 0.38 6.87
C ASN A 963 -28.29 -0.91 6.51
N ARG A 964 -28.53 -1.13 5.22
CA ARG A 964 -29.34 -2.26 4.70
C ARG A 964 -28.60 -3.60 4.67
N VAL A 965 -27.68 -3.83 5.62
CA VAL A 965 -27.03 -5.13 5.78
C VAL A 965 -28.04 -6.16 6.29
N GLN A 966 -28.12 -7.30 5.61
CA GLN A 966 -29.08 -8.36 5.96
C GLN A 966 -28.53 -9.27 7.09
N THR A 967 -27.28 -9.73 6.94
CA THR A 967 -26.64 -10.67 7.85
C THR A 967 -25.35 -10.09 8.42
N PRO A 968 -25.42 -9.16 9.39
CA PRO A 968 -24.21 -8.60 9.97
C PRO A 968 -23.55 -9.56 10.94
N ILE A 969 -22.26 -9.34 11.18
CA ILE A 969 -21.45 -10.17 12.08
C ILE A 969 -21.63 -9.64 13.52
N PRO A 970 -22.21 -10.40 14.45
CA PRO A 970 -22.43 -9.96 15.82
C PRO A 970 -21.12 -9.96 16.62
N ILE A 971 -20.95 -8.94 17.47
CA ILE A 971 -19.89 -8.86 18.49
C ILE A 971 -20.55 -9.04 19.85
N THR A 972 -20.46 -10.25 20.40
CA THR A 972 -21.09 -10.66 21.67
C THR A 972 -20.30 -10.27 22.91
N SER A 973 -19.03 -9.86 22.75
CA SER A 973 -18.14 -9.50 23.86
C SER A 973 -18.37 -8.09 24.44
N SER A 974 -19.49 -7.45 24.15
CA SER A 974 -19.82 -6.06 24.52
C SER A 974 -21.08 -6.04 25.36
N ALA A 975 -21.12 -5.21 26.42
CA ALA A 975 -22.30 -5.05 27.27
C ALA A 975 -23.55 -4.61 26.47
N VAL A 976 -23.34 -3.89 25.37
CA VAL A 976 -24.36 -3.61 24.35
C VAL A 976 -23.98 -4.34 23.07
N PRO A 977 -24.83 -5.21 22.50
CA PRO A 977 -24.53 -5.89 21.24
C PRO A 977 -24.16 -4.90 20.15
N ARG A 978 -23.02 -5.16 19.48
CA ARG A 978 -22.56 -4.40 18.30
C ARG A 978 -22.48 -5.34 17.11
N TYR A 979 -22.55 -4.76 15.93
CA TYR A 979 -22.60 -5.51 14.68
C TYR A 979 -21.60 -4.95 13.68
N LEU A 980 -21.05 -5.79 12.81
CA LEU A 980 -20.17 -5.38 11.72
C LEU A 980 -20.83 -5.67 10.38
N CYS A 981 -20.61 -4.78 9.41
CA CYS A 981 -20.99 -5.03 8.04
C CYS A 981 -20.01 -6.06 7.43
N PRO A 982 -20.49 -7.20 6.91
CA PRO A 982 -19.63 -8.20 6.31
C PRO A 982 -18.95 -7.67 5.05
N GLU A 983 -17.83 -8.30 4.68
CA GLU A 983 -17.28 -8.17 3.32
C GLU A 983 -18.07 -9.05 2.33
N ASP A 984 -17.61 -9.13 1.09
CA ASP A 984 -18.19 -10.01 0.06
C ASP A 984 -18.19 -11.50 0.45
N TYR A 985 -19.12 -12.26 -0.13
CA TYR A 985 -19.15 -13.71 -0.04
C TYR A 985 -17.89 -14.34 -0.67
N LEU A 986 -17.35 -15.36 0.00
CA LEU A 986 -16.18 -16.13 -0.46
C LEU A 986 -16.61 -17.21 -1.46
N ALA A 987 -17.69 -17.93 -1.15
CA ALA A 987 -18.11 -19.09 -1.92
C ALA A 987 -19.64 -19.23 -2.01
N ALA A 988 -20.10 -19.96 -3.00
CA ALA A 988 -21.47 -20.40 -3.18
C ALA A 988 -21.51 -21.94 -3.23
N VAL A 989 -22.27 -22.57 -2.33
CA VAL A 989 -22.52 -24.01 -2.32
C VAL A 989 -23.81 -24.30 -3.07
N VAL A 990 -23.71 -25.00 -4.19
CA VAL A 990 -24.84 -25.30 -5.07
C VAL A 990 -25.48 -26.62 -4.67
N TRP A 991 -26.80 -26.59 -4.54
CA TRP A 991 -27.64 -27.72 -4.18
C TRP A 991 -28.67 -28.00 -5.26
N GLN A 992 -28.95 -29.27 -5.48
CA GLN A 992 -30.08 -29.75 -6.27
C GLN A 992 -31.18 -30.23 -5.32
N ILE A 993 -32.38 -29.67 -5.47
CA ILE A 993 -33.56 -30.00 -4.70
C ILE A 993 -34.44 -30.87 -5.59
N PRO A 994 -34.82 -32.09 -5.13
CA PRO A 994 -35.65 -32.98 -5.92
C PRO A 994 -37.03 -32.36 -6.19
N PRO A 995 -37.64 -32.67 -7.35
CA PRO A 995 -38.92 -32.10 -7.72
C PRO A 995 -40.05 -32.59 -6.79
N LYS A 996 -41.04 -31.71 -6.55
CA LYS A 996 -42.21 -32.04 -5.71
C LYS A 996 -43.16 -33.04 -6.36
N LYS A 997 -43.08 -33.21 -7.68
CA LYS A 997 -43.92 -34.11 -8.50
C LYS A 997 -43.04 -34.86 -9.50
N LYS A 998 -43.43 -36.07 -9.88
CA LYS A 998 -42.64 -37.00 -10.72
C LYS A 998 -42.29 -36.45 -12.13
N ASN A 999 -43.05 -35.47 -12.63
CA ASN A 999 -42.89 -34.90 -13.99
C ASN A 999 -42.36 -33.45 -13.99
N MET A 1000 -41.69 -33.00 -12.92
CA MET A 1000 -41.10 -31.66 -12.85
C MET A 1000 -39.58 -31.73 -12.81
N GLU A 1001 -38.93 -30.72 -13.38
CA GLU A 1001 -37.48 -30.54 -13.28
C GLU A 1001 -37.05 -30.21 -11.84
N PRO A 1002 -35.84 -30.66 -11.41
CA PRO A 1002 -35.29 -30.31 -10.10
C PRO A 1002 -34.97 -28.82 -10.00
N GLU A 1003 -35.08 -28.28 -8.78
CA GLU A 1003 -34.73 -26.88 -8.49
C GLU A 1003 -33.28 -26.81 -7.97
N TYR A 1004 -32.52 -25.78 -8.37
CA TYR A 1004 -31.18 -25.51 -7.89
C TYR A 1004 -31.11 -24.21 -7.07
N LYS A 1005 -30.50 -24.31 -5.89
CA LYS A 1005 -30.28 -23.17 -4.98
C LYS A 1005 -28.84 -23.11 -4.49
N ALA A 1006 -28.34 -21.91 -4.26
CA ALA A 1006 -27.04 -21.70 -3.66
C ALA A 1006 -27.15 -21.23 -2.20
N THR A 1007 -26.32 -21.81 -1.33
CA THR A 1007 -26.01 -21.27 0.00
C THR A 1007 -24.73 -20.45 -0.11
N TYR A 1008 -24.77 -19.16 0.22
CA TYR A 1008 -23.62 -18.27 0.08
C TYR A 1008 -22.89 -18.12 1.41
N LEU A 1009 -21.58 -18.36 1.41
CA LEU A 1009 -20.75 -18.39 2.60
C LEU A 1009 -19.72 -17.25 2.59
N ARG A 1010 -19.58 -16.58 3.73
CA ARG A 1010 -18.61 -15.52 3.97
C ARG A 1010 -17.32 -16.08 4.57
N ARG A 1011 -16.23 -15.31 4.51
CA ARG A 1011 -14.92 -15.73 5.06
C ARG A 1011 -14.97 -16.04 6.57
N ASP A 1012 -15.81 -15.35 7.35
CA ASP A 1012 -15.97 -15.61 8.79
C ASP A 1012 -16.67 -16.95 9.11
N GLU A 1013 -17.32 -17.56 8.12
CA GLU A 1013 -18.03 -18.83 8.23
C GLU A 1013 -17.16 -20.04 7.87
N PHE A 1014 -15.88 -19.83 7.56
CA PHE A 1014 -14.89 -20.89 7.37
C PHE A 1014 -13.98 -21.04 8.59
N ASP A 1015 -13.53 -22.27 8.85
CA ASP A 1015 -12.52 -22.58 9.85
C ASP A 1015 -11.08 -22.46 9.31
N ASN A 1016 -10.10 -22.79 10.14
CA ASN A 1016 -8.69 -22.68 9.78
C ASN A 1016 -8.25 -23.73 8.75
N GLU A 1017 -9.02 -24.82 8.58
CA GLU A 1017 -8.83 -25.87 7.57
C GLU A 1017 -9.54 -25.55 6.26
N ASN A 1018 -10.12 -24.34 6.14
CA ASN A 1018 -10.84 -23.89 4.96
C ASN A 1018 -12.15 -24.66 4.71
N LYS A 1019 -12.76 -25.21 5.76
CA LYS A 1019 -14.07 -25.87 5.73
C LYS A 1019 -15.16 -24.95 6.28
N PRO A 1020 -16.39 -24.98 5.73
CA PRO A 1020 -17.51 -24.27 6.33
C PRO A 1020 -17.77 -24.74 7.77
N LYS A 1021 -17.82 -23.80 8.72
CA LYS A 1021 -18.14 -24.09 10.14
C LYS A 1021 -19.54 -24.67 10.31
N LYS A 1022 -20.48 -24.18 9.50
CA LYS A 1022 -21.86 -24.67 9.42
C LYS A 1022 -22.29 -24.61 7.97
N LEU A 1023 -22.85 -25.70 7.47
CA LEU A 1023 -23.37 -25.81 6.11
C LEU A 1023 -24.85 -26.20 6.16
N GLU A 1024 -25.72 -25.22 6.06
CA GLU A 1024 -27.17 -25.44 6.05
C GLU A 1024 -27.64 -25.80 4.65
N LYS A 1025 -28.38 -26.91 4.56
CA LYS A 1025 -29.06 -27.31 3.34
C LYS A 1025 -30.32 -26.44 3.16
N PRO A 1026 -30.64 -26.03 1.93
CA PRO A 1026 -31.89 -25.31 1.67
C PRO A 1026 -33.14 -26.20 1.78
N HIS A 1027 -32.97 -27.53 1.78
CA HIS A 1027 -34.01 -28.54 1.93
C HIS A 1027 -33.38 -29.86 2.42
N ASP A 1028 -34.07 -30.68 3.21
CA ASP A 1028 -33.50 -31.91 3.78
C ASP A 1028 -33.03 -32.91 2.71
N ALA A 1029 -33.86 -33.09 1.68
CA ALA A 1029 -33.57 -33.90 0.51
C ALA A 1029 -32.62 -33.24 -0.51
N ALA A 1030 -32.06 -32.05 -0.23
CA ALA A 1030 -31.15 -31.39 -1.15
C ALA A 1030 -29.82 -32.16 -1.28
N LYS A 1031 -29.41 -32.41 -2.54
CA LYS A 1031 -28.14 -33.05 -2.91
C LYS A 1031 -27.09 -31.99 -3.19
N TYR A 1032 -25.90 -32.16 -2.62
CA TYR A 1032 -24.76 -31.31 -2.90
C TYR A 1032 -24.28 -31.51 -4.35
N ILE A 1033 -24.05 -30.41 -5.08
CA ILE A 1033 -23.54 -30.43 -6.45
C ILE A 1033 -22.09 -29.99 -6.48
N CYS A 1034 -21.79 -28.76 -6.04
CA CYS A 1034 -20.43 -28.23 -5.98
C CYS A 1034 -20.34 -27.02 -5.04
N MET A 1035 -19.11 -26.59 -4.76
CA MET A 1035 -18.80 -25.34 -4.09
C MET A 1035 -17.96 -24.50 -5.05
N LEU A 1036 -18.40 -23.28 -5.29
CA LEU A 1036 -17.80 -22.35 -6.24
C LEU A 1036 -17.23 -21.14 -5.54
N TYR A 1037 -16.02 -20.76 -5.92
CA TYR A 1037 -15.33 -19.53 -5.51
C TYR A 1037 -15.25 -18.57 -6.69
N LYS A 1038 -14.85 -17.32 -6.41
CA LYS A 1038 -14.48 -16.39 -7.48
C LYS A 1038 -13.28 -16.94 -8.26
N ASP A 1039 -13.31 -16.75 -9.58
CA ASP A 1039 -12.39 -17.29 -10.59
C ASP A 1039 -12.38 -18.82 -10.75
N ASP A 1040 -13.32 -19.53 -10.12
CA ASP A 1040 -13.58 -20.94 -10.47
C ASP A 1040 -14.21 -21.07 -11.85
N TYR A 1041 -14.02 -22.24 -12.44
CA TYR A 1041 -14.47 -22.55 -13.80
C TYR A 1041 -15.73 -23.39 -13.82
N LEU A 1042 -16.60 -23.07 -14.76
CA LEU A 1042 -17.75 -23.87 -15.13
C LEU A 1042 -17.74 -24.17 -16.63
N GLU A 1043 -18.13 -25.38 -16.99
CA GLU A 1043 -18.59 -25.69 -18.34
C GLU A 1043 -20.11 -25.75 -18.35
N PHE A 1044 -20.76 -25.20 -19.37
CA PHE A 1044 -22.20 -25.33 -19.57
C PHE A 1044 -22.52 -25.58 -21.04
N THR A 1045 -23.70 -26.13 -21.31
CA THR A 1045 -24.16 -26.43 -22.67
C THR A 1045 -25.27 -25.46 -23.08
N GLU A 1046 -25.13 -24.87 -24.27
CA GLU A 1046 -26.15 -24.01 -24.88
C GLU A 1046 -26.18 -24.28 -26.39
N SER A 1047 -27.38 -24.51 -26.95
CA SER A 1047 -27.56 -24.84 -28.37
C SER A 1047 -26.70 -26.00 -28.89
N GLY A 1048 -26.44 -27.01 -28.04
CA GLY A 1048 -25.63 -28.19 -28.38
C GLY A 1048 -24.11 -27.99 -28.28
N ALA A 1049 -23.62 -26.77 -28.04
CA ALA A 1049 -22.21 -26.47 -27.84
C ALA A 1049 -21.84 -26.35 -26.36
N THR A 1050 -20.62 -26.77 -26.00
CA THR A 1050 -20.09 -26.63 -24.64
C THR A 1050 -19.22 -25.37 -24.54
N HIS A 1051 -19.50 -24.53 -23.55
CA HIS A 1051 -18.83 -23.26 -23.31
C HIS A 1051 -18.14 -23.25 -21.95
N LEU A 1052 -16.95 -22.65 -21.88
CA LEU A 1052 -16.18 -22.49 -20.65
C LEU A 1052 -16.32 -21.06 -20.12
N CYS A 1053 -16.71 -20.92 -18.85
CA CYS A 1053 -16.81 -19.64 -18.18
C CYS A 1053 -16.14 -19.65 -16.81
N ARG A 1054 -15.98 -18.45 -16.23
CA ARG A 1054 -15.49 -18.24 -14.87
C ARG A 1054 -16.50 -17.51 -14.01
N ILE A 1055 -16.42 -17.72 -12.71
CA ILE A 1055 -17.22 -17.01 -11.71
C ILE A 1055 -16.57 -15.66 -11.38
N ALA A 1056 -17.25 -14.55 -11.67
CA ALA A 1056 -16.77 -13.21 -11.33
C ALA A 1056 -17.31 -12.69 -9.99
N GLY A 1057 -18.46 -13.20 -9.53
CA GLY A 1057 -19.10 -12.73 -8.30
C GLY A 1057 -20.44 -13.42 -8.00
N PHE A 1058 -21.10 -12.93 -6.94
CA PHE A 1058 -22.31 -13.54 -6.40
C PHE A 1058 -23.38 -12.47 -6.08
N ALA A 1059 -24.64 -12.76 -6.37
CA ALA A 1059 -25.79 -11.98 -5.90
C ALA A 1059 -26.71 -12.86 -5.03
N ALA A 1060 -26.36 -12.95 -3.75
CA ALA A 1060 -27.01 -13.85 -2.80
C ALA A 1060 -28.52 -13.61 -2.67
N THR A 1061 -28.96 -12.35 -2.65
CA THR A 1061 -30.38 -11.97 -2.50
C THR A 1061 -31.25 -12.39 -3.68
N GLN A 1062 -30.66 -12.65 -4.84
CA GLN A 1062 -31.37 -13.02 -6.06
C GLN A 1062 -31.13 -14.49 -6.46
N ASN A 1063 -30.35 -15.26 -5.69
CA ASN A 1063 -29.90 -16.61 -6.05
C ASN A 1063 -29.27 -16.64 -7.46
N LYS A 1064 -28.36 -15.69 -7.74
CA LYS A 1064 -27.63 -15.56 -9.01
C LYS A 1064 -26.12 -15.58 -8.83
N ILE A 1065 -25.42 -15.94 -9.90
CA ILE A 1065 -23.96 -16.00 -10.02
C ILE A 1065 -23.55 -15.12 -11.21
N ASP A 1066 -22.57 -14.25 -11.03
CA ASP A 1066 -21.97 -13.46 -12.12
C ASP A 1066 -20.98 -14.35 -12.88
N VAL A 1067 -21.29 -14.64 -14.15
CA VAL A 1067 -20.48 -15.53 -15.01
C VAL A 1067 -19.93 -14.77 -16.20
N ARG A 1068 -18.67 -15.05 -16.57
CA ARG A 1068 -17.98 -14.39 -17.68
C ARG A 1068 -17.26 -15.39 -18.58
N PRO A 1069 -17.08 -15.06 -19.88
CA PRO A 1069 -16.14 -15.79 -20.72
C PRO A 1069 -14.76 -15.79 -20.05
N VAL A 1070 -14.03 -16.90 -20.16
CA VAL A 1070 -12.67 -16.99 -19.61
C VAL A 1070 -11.68 -16.02 -20.28
N TYR A 1071 -12.03 -15.50 -21.46
CA TYR A 1071 -11.22 -14.55 -22.23
C TYR A 1071 -11.41 -13.10 -21.79
N ALA A 1072 -12.58 -12.74 -21.24
CA ALA A 1072 -12.96 -11.35 -21.00
C ALA A 1072 -12.20 -10.75 -19.81
N VAL A 1073 -11.55 -9.61 -20.06
CA VAL A 1073 -10.78 -8.84 -19.06
C VAL A 1073 -11.69 -8.04 -18.14
N SER A 1074 -12.67 -7.34 -18.72
CA SER A 1074 -13.65 -6.51 -18.01
C SER A 1074 -15.04 -7.17 -18.05
N ASP A 1075 -16.04 -6.50 -18.60
CA ASP A 1075 -17.38 -7.05 -18.81
C ASP A 1075 -17.53 -7.67 -20.21
N CYS A 1076 -18.64 -8.38 -20.42
CA CYS A 1076 -18.88 -9.08 -21.68
C CYS A 1076 -19.06 -8.10 -22.84
N LYS A 1077 -19.60 -6.90 -22.58
CA LYS A 1077 -19.82 -5.87 -23.59
C LYS A 1077 -18.51 -5.40 -24.20
N ASP A 1078 -17.55 -5.00 -23.36
CA ASP A 1078 -16.24 -4.55 -23.83
C ASP A 1078 -15.52 -5.63 -24.64
N TRP A 1079 -15.59 -6.89 -24.19
CA TRP A 1079 -14.96 -8.01 -24.90
C TRP A 1079 -15.58 -8.26 -26.27
N ILE A 1080 -16.92 -8.29 -26.36
CA ILE A 1080 -17.65 -8.54 -27.62
C ILE A 1080 -17.34 -7.44 -28.65
N ILE A 1081 -17.39 -6.18 -28.22
CA ILE A 1081 -17.12 -5.04 -29.10
C ILE A 1081 -15.66 -5.09 -29.61
N ALA A 1082 -14.71 -5.36 -28.71
CA ALA A 1082 -13.28 -5.29 -29.04
C ALA A 1082 -12.75 -6.46 -29.88
N THR A 1083 -13.46 -7.60 -29.90
CA THR A 1083 -12.89 -8.89 -30.33
C THR A 1083 -13.42 -9.33 -31.68
N ASN A 1084 -12.53 -9.80 -32.56
CA ASN A 1084 -12.87 -10.30 -33.90
C ASN A 1084 -14.01 -11.34 -33.86
N ASP A 1085 -15.01 -11.21 -34.74
CA ASP A 1085 -16.18 -12.09 -34.84
C ASP A 1085 -15.82 -13.57 -34.88
N SER A 1086 -14.74 -13.91 -35.59
CA SER A 1086 -14.25 -15.30 -35.70
C SER A 1086 -13.76 -15.90 -34.37
N MET A 1087 -13.55 -15.05 -33.36
CA MET A 1087 -13.04 -15.38 -32.02
C MET A 1087 -14.11 -15.27 -30.92
N LEU A 1088 -15.35 -14.91 -31.28
CA LEU A 1088 -16.48 -14.81 -30.36
C LEU A 1088 -17.28 -16.12 -30.31
N GLU A 1089 -17.96 -16.32 -29.19
CA GLU A 1089 -18.92 -17.41 -28.99
C GLU A 1089 -20.33 -16.84 -28.92
N SER A 1090 -21.27 -17.41 -29.68
CA SER A 1090 -22.64 -16.87 -29.86
C SER A 1090 -23.51 -16.91 -28.59
N CYS A 1091 -23.12 -17.66 -27.55
CA CYS A 1091 -23.86 -17.75 -26.29
C CYS A 1091 -23.77 -16.48 -25.44
N TRP A 1092 -22.78 -15.61 -25.68
CA TRP A 1092 -22.56 -14.40 -24.89
C TRP A 1092 -23.32 -13.19 -25.44
N LYS A 1093 -23.85 -12.37 -24.53
CA LYS A 1093 -24.58 -11.13 -24.86
C LYS A 1093 -23.79 -9.92 -24.38
N GLU A 1094 -24.00 -8.81 -25.09
CA GLU A 1094 -23.40 -7.52 -24.80
C GLU A 1094 -23.99 -6.89 -23.53
N ILE A 1095 -23.47 -7.30 -22.37
CA ILE A 1095 -23.93 -6.87 -21.05
C ILE A 1095 -22.86 -5.99 -20.41
N LYS A 1096 -23.22 -4.75 -20.06
CA LYS A 1096 -22.37 -3.82 -19.31
C LYS A 1096 -22.36 -4.21 -17.82
N GLY A 1097 -21.19 -4.29 -17.21
CA GLY A 1097 -21.03 -4.60 -15.78
C GLY A 1097 -21.12 -6.10 -15.45
N GLN A 1098 -22.06 -6.49 -14.58
CA GLN A 1098 -22.15 -7.86 -14.05
C GLN A 1098 -23.19 -8.68 -14.82
N ASN A 1099 -22.83 -9.90 -15.20
CA ASN A 1099 -23.69 -10.82 -15.95
C ASN A 1099 -24.27 -11.90 -15.02
N HIS A 1100 -25.27 -11.51 -14.23
CA HIS A 1100 -25.90 -12.37 -13.25
C HIS A 1100 -26.86 -13.38 -13.87
N VAL A 1101 -26.50 -14.66 -13.81
CA VAL A 1101 -27.34 -15.79 -14.24
C VAL A 1101 -27.88 -16.50 -12.99
N SER A 1102 -29.19 -16.82 -12.99
CA SER A 1102 -29.78 -17.57 -11.86
C SER A 1102 -29.22 -18.98 -11.76
N VAL A 1103 -29.06 -19.47 -10.54
CA VAL A 1103 -28.51 -20.83 -10.26
C VAL A 1103 -29.38 -21.90 -10.94
N ASN A 1104 -30.71 -21.73 -10.92
CA ASN A 1104 -31.67 -22.59 -11.62
C ASN A 1104 -31.43 -22.67 -13.13
N VAL A 1105 -31.18 -21.54 -13.79
CA VAL A 1105 -30.91 -21.52 -15.23
C VAL A 1105 -29.55 -22.14 -15.53
N LEU A 1106 -28.54 -21.82 -14.72
CA LEU A 1106 -27.17 -22.26 -14.96
C LEU A 1106 -27.01 -23.79 -14.79
N PHE A 1107 -27.48 -24.35 -13.67
CA PHE A 1107 -27.32 -25.77 -13.36
C PHE A 1107 -28.47 -26.65 -13.86
N GLY A 1108 -29.67 -26.10 -14.03
CA GLY A 1108 -30.79 -26.80 -14.65
C GLY A 1108 -30.73 -26.69 -16.16
N LYS A 1109 -31.24 -25.58 -16.72
CA LYS A 1109 -31.41 -25.44 -18.18
C LYS A 1109 -30.11 -25.56 -18.99
N ARG A 1110 -29.00 -25.03 -18.47
CA ARG A 1110 -27.70 -25.04 -19.14
C ARG A 1110 -26.78 -26.20 -18.71
N ASN A 1111 -27.23 -27.07 -17.81
CA ASN A 1111 -26.48 -28.24 -17.34
C ASN A 1111 -25.02 -27.93 -16.92
N ALA A 1112 -24.80 -26.81 -16.21
CA ALA A 1112 -23.46 -26.41 -15.84
C ALA A 1112 -22.78 -27.41 -14.89
N ARG A 1113 -21.48 -27.64 -15.09
CA ARG A 1113 -20.62 -28.46 -14.22
C ARG A 1113 -19.34 -27.73 -13.88
N SER A 1114 -18.82 -27.96 -12.68
CA SER A 1114 -17.52 -27.42 -12.28
C SER A 1114 -16.39 -28.19 -12.94
N VAL A 1115 -15.38 -27.46 -13.41
CA VAL A 1115 -14.15 -28.02 -14.00
C VAL A 1115 -12.92 -27.38 -13.35
N THR A 1116 -11.77 -28.01 -13.51
CA THR A 1116 -10.49 -27.47 -13.03
C THR A 1116 -9.58 -27.13 -14.20
N VAL A 1117 -8.92 -25.99 -14.16
CA VAL A 1117 -7.93 -25.59 -15.18
C VAL A 1117 -6.56 -25.49 -14.52
N ASN A 1118 -5.59 -26.21 -15.07
CA ASN A 1118 -4.23 -26.17 -14.53
C ASN A 1118 -3.49 -24.86 -14.92
N PRO A 1119 -2.26 -24.61 -14.42
CA PRO A 1119 -1.53 -23.37 -14.70
C PRO A 1119 -1.24 -23.07 -16.17
N ILE A 1120 -1.29 -24.07 -17.06
CA ILE A 1120 -1.05 -23.94 -18.50
C ILE A 1120 -2.35 -24.07 -19.30
N GLY A 1121 -3.52 -23.92 -18.68
CA GLY A 1121 -4.78 -23.88 -19.42
C GLY A 1121 -5.33 -25.26 -19.84
N ARG A 1122 -4.86 -26.37 -19.27
CA ARG A 1122 -5.50 -27.69 -19.53
C ARG A 1122 -6.72 -27.87 -18.65
N VAL A 1123 -7.86 -28.15 -19.27
CA VAL A 1123 -9.15 -28.38 -18.61
C VAL A 1123 -9.26 -29.84 -18.18
N PHE A 1124 -9.57 -30.04 -16.89
CA PHE A 1124 -9.83 -31.35 -16.28
C PHE A 1124 -11.29 -31.40 -15.84
N ARG A 1125 -12.00 -32.40 -16.34
CA ARG A 1125 -13.41 -32.69 -16.00
C ARG A 1125 -13.38 -33.79 -14.96
N LYS A 1126 -13.91 -33.49 -13.76
CA LYS A 1126 -14.03 -34.48 -12.68
C LYS A 1126 -15.12 -35.50 -12.99
#